data_AF-A0A5C2HMW4-F1
#
_entry.id   AF-A0A5C2HMW4-F1
#
_cell.length_a   1.000
_cell.length_b   1.000
_cell.length_c   1.000
_cell.angle_alpha   90.00
_cell.angle_beta   90.00
_cell.angle_gamma   90.00
#
_symmetry.space_group_name_H-M   'P 1'
#
loop_
_entity.id
_entity.type
_entity.pdbx_description
1 polymer ?
#
loop_
_entity_poly.entity_id
_entity_poly.type
_entity_poly.pdbx_seq_one_letter_code
_entity_poly.pdbx_strand_id
1 'polypeptide(L)'
;MRFVISTAAPYSGWSRVQPILAELFTPIPTTLLQPLLSSEDASGGVDLTLLQAHLPEPVDDAAIYWIEESDPFALGKWHKRLPQATFLLFYLPFRSALATALQSGVEPDLMVAQWRESSRQLLQFQRMQRRRALLLHSGQVVASPTELIQTLTTFGLNLPHGEHHWDPVDPFSELRLESVLASAYLPDDEINRLQRELEASSWPLSELLEVDWTAQFEQLYRAYHQMVTDLAQAQIEQQRLGESQHRVKQLEMELSGRSRQLSESQTQIKQLEGETNNHKQQLQQSQKQAAELAASNKSLTTERDSANKQVQQLKEQYQQQKQQSDTLQAREKELTEESELLLLQLHSVQESLEETYQQKQQLESELKQQQQRLSDSQQRIKQLEGETNNHKQQLQQSQKQAAELAASNKSLTTERDSARKQVAELTEAAKNLTTERDSARKQAKELGETNKTLIAERSEANKQTQQLKEQYQQQKQQFEQLQSSQQELTEENELILLQLHSVQESLEELYLQNQQTEQQLEQRQQQIKSLEQKEQGLIDENRLAAEELYQLQEQHSELQLSYSDKTTEAEELQWQLQQRIEENQQLNSELQAWQQREQQLQQQLTQNEKFRLKLEQQLNEKITTLGRLHGAIHLQTQQQQGRGLVAKLNPLQKQKRKKALKKMAETIRQSELFDEAWYRAHNPDVAEADIDPALHFLQFGAGELRNPSPHFDTAYYLNQHTDVAAMGINPLIHYLNFGQQEGRAIAAVGSREALDAV
;
A
#
# COMPACT_ATOMS: atom_id res chain seq x y z
N MET A 1 89.53 -0.29 -69.50
CA MET A 1 88.10 -0.32 -69.08
C MET A 1 87.70 1.07 -68.63
N ARG A 2 86.60 1.60 -69.17
CA ARG A 2 86.08 2.91 -68.77
C ARG A 2 84.96 2.69 -67.76
N PHE A 3 85.02 3.41 -66.64
CA PHE A 3 84.02 3.34 -65.59
C PHE A 3 83.31 4.68 -65.48
N VAL A 4 81.98 4.63 -65.46
CA VAL A 4 81.13 5.76 -65.10
C VAL A 4 80.50 5.46 -63.75
N ILE A 5 80.60 6.39 -62.82
CA ILE A 5 79.97 6.31 -61.51
C ILE A 5 78.93 7.42 -61.45
N SER A 6 77.66 7.04 -61.35
CA SER A 6 76.60 8.02 -61.14
C SER A 6 76.22 8.07 -59.68
N THR A 7 75.97 9.27 -59.17
CA THR A 7 75.29 9.44 -57.89
C THR A 7 74.26 10.54 -58.01
N ALA A 8 73.23 10.44 -57.19
CA ALA A 8 72.13 11.36 -57.20
C ALA A 8 71.77 11.72 -55.75
N ALA A 9 71.42 12.99 -55.50
CA ALA A 9 70.89 13.35 -54.20
C ALA A 9 69.52 12.65 -53.95
N PRO A 10 69.12 12.39 -52.70
CA PRO A 10 67.76 11.97 -52.40
C PRO A 10 66.74 12.92 -53.04
N TYR A 11 65.68 12.35 -53.63
CA TYR A 11 64.63 13.10 -54.34
C TYR A 11 65.12 13.94 -55.52
N SER A 12 66.28 13.60 -56.11
CA SER A 12 66.79 14.28 -57.31
C SER A 12 66.01 13.96 -58.59
N GLY A 13 64.95 13.17 -58.53
CA GLY A 13 64.27 12.63 -59.73
C GLY A 13 65.05 11.49 -60.41
N TRP A 14 65.94 10.83 -59.67
CA TRP A 14 66.81 9.75 -60.18
C TRP A 14 66.06 8.64 -60.92
N SER A 15 64.88 8.23 -60.44
CA SER A 15 64.05 7.19 -61.07
C SER A 15 63.68 7.49 -62.52
N ARG A 16 63.68 8.77 -62.92
CA ARG A 16 63.40 9.19 -64.30
C ARG A 16 64.66 9.27 -65.17
N VAL A 17 65.83 9.47 -64.56
CA VAL A 17 67.13 9.55 -65.24
C VAL A 17 67.75 8.16 -65.42
N GLN A 18 67.56 7.27 -64.44
CA GLN A 18 68.14 5.93 -64.42
C GLN A 18 67.85 5.11 -65.69
N PRO A 19 66.61 5.08 -66.25
CA PRO A 19 66.34 4.35 -67.49
C PRO A 19 67.14 4.89 -68.69
N ILE A 20 67.31 6.22 -68.77
CA ILE A 20 68.09 6.88 -69.83
C ILE A 20 69.56 6.44 -69.75
N LEU A 21 70.13 6.39 -68.55
CA LEU A 21 71.53 5.97 -68.36
C LEU A 21 71.72 4.46 -68.57
N ALA A 22 70.74 3.64 -68.21
CA ALA A 22 70.77 2.20 -68.41
C ALA A 22 70.79 1.81 -69.90
N GLU A 23 70.25 2.66 -70.79
CA GLU A 23 70.39 2.48 -72.24
C GLU A 23 71.76 2.94 -72.78
N LEU A 24 72.43 3.87 -72.09
CA LEU A 24 73.71 4.44 -72.54
C LEU A 24 74.94 3.68 -72.03
N PHE A 25 74.83 3.00 -70.90
CA PHE A 25 75.94 2.33 -70.23
C PHE A 25 75.60 0.90 -69.80
N THR A 26 76.63 0.06 -69.63
CA THR A 26 76.43 -1.32 -69.17
C THR A 26 76.45 -1.37 -67.63
N PRO A 27 75.31 -1.64 -66.95
CA PRO A 27 75.25 -1.64 -65.50
C PRO A 27 76.05 -2.81 -64.90
N ILE A 28 76.81 -2.54 -63.83
CA ILE A 28 77.44 -3.59 -63.01
C ILE A 28 76.47 -4.01 -61.91
N PRO A 29 76.11 -5.30 -61.80
CA PRO A 29 75.29 -5.80 -60.70
C PRO A 29 75.88 -5.46 -59.32
N THR A 30 75.04 -4.93 -58.42
CA THR A 30 75.44 -4.54 -57.05
C THR A 30 76.04 -5.69 -56.23
N THR A 31 75.67 -6.94 -56.51
CA THR A 31 76.24 -8.15 -55.88
C THR A 31 77.74 -8.30 -56.13
N LEU A 32 78.26 -7.82 -57.26
CA LEU A 32 79.69 -7.86 -57.59
C LEU A 32 80.49 -6.74 -56.88
N LEU A 33 79.81 -5.71 -56.38
CA LEU A 33 80.43 -4.53 -55.74
C LEU A 33 80.55 -4.67 -54.21
N GLN A 34 79.80 -5.60 -53.61
CA GLN A 34 79.73 -5.79 -52.16
C GLN A 34 81.07 -6.15 -51.48
N PRO A 35 81.94 -7.03 -52.05
CA PRO A 35 83.26 -7.32 -51.49
C PRO A 35 84.22 -6.13 -51.57
N LEU A 36 84.08 -5.29 -52.60
CA LEU A 36 84.91 -4.09 -52.79
C LEU A 36 84.61 -3.02 -51.75
N LEU A 37 83.35 -2.86 -51.33
CA LEU A 37 82.93 -1.86 -50.35
C LEU A 37 83.23 -2.25 -48.88
N SER A 38 83.38 -3.54 -48.59
CA SER A 38 83.46 -4.09 -47.23
C SER A 38 84.89 -4.21 -46.65
N SER A 39 85.96 -3.97 -47.43
CA SER A 39 87.33 -3.98 -46.90
C SER A 39 87.71 -2.62 -46.27
N GLU A 40 88.18 -2.65 -45.01
CA GLU A 40 88.57 -1.45 -44.24
C GLU A 40 89.92 -0.84 -44.67
N ASP A 41 90.71 -1.52 -45.52
CA ASP A 41 92.00 -1.04 -46.01
C ASP A 41 91.83 0.05 -47.09
N ALA A 42 91.78 1.30 -46.67
CA ALA A 42 91.61 2.49 -47.52
C ALA A 42 92.87 2.97 -48.26
N SER A 43 93.94 2.16 -48.33
CA SER A 43 95.24 2.55 -48.91
C SER A 43 95.75 1.68 -50.07
N GLY A 44 95.12 0.55 -50.37
CA GLY A 44 95.42 -0.29 -51.54
C GLY A 44 94.50 0.02 -52.71
N GLY A 45 95.06 0.28 -53.90
CA GLY A 45 94.28 0.32 -55.14
C GLY A 45 93.55 -1.00 -55.35
N VAL A 46 92.34 -0.95 -55.93
CA VAL A 46 91.56 -2.16 -56.22
C VAL A 46 92.39 -3.09 -57.10
N ASP A 47 92.47 -4.37 -56.76
CA ASP A 47 92.99 -5.37 -57.68
C ASP A 47 91.99 -5.56 -58.82
N LEU A 48 92.21 -4.81 -59.91
CA LEU A 48 91.36 -4.80 -61.09
C LEU A 48 91.27 -6.19 -61.75
N THR A 49 92.15 -7.13 -61.42
CA THR A 49 92.13 -8.50 -61.96
C THR A 49 90.95 -9.33 -61.42
N LEU A 50 90.50 -9.10 -60.18
CA LEU A 50 89.34 -9.76 -59.59
C LEU A 50 88.01 -9.29 -60.21
N LEU A 51 87.91 -7.99 -60.52
CA LEU A 51 86.78 -7.40 -61.24
C LEU A 51 86.74 -7.89 -62.69
N GLN A 52 87.89 -7.96 -63.38
CA GLN A 52 87.98 -8.44 -64.76
C GLN A 52 87.43 -9.85 -64.98
N ALA A 53 87.55 -10.74 -63.99
CA ALA A 53 87.06 -12.12 -64.09
C ALA A 53 85.52 -12.24 -63.99
N HIS A 54 84.82 -11.21 -63.49
CA HIS A 54 83.38 -11.25 -63.21
C HIS A 54 82.59 -10.15 -63.94
N LEU A 55 83.25 -9.30 -64.72
CA LEU A 55 82.59 -8.31 -65.56
C LEU A 55 81.89 -9.02 -66.74
N PRO A 56 80.66 -8.59 -67.09
CA PRO A 56 79.99 -9.12 -68.29
C PRO A 56 80.87 -8.89 -69.53
N GLU A 57 80.88 -9.88 -70.44
CA GLU A 57 81.70 -9.83 -71.67
C GLU A 57 81.41 -8.53 -72.45
N PRO A 58 82.45 -7.77 -72.85
CA PRO A 58 82.25 -6.51 -73.56
C PRO A 58 81.62 -6.78 -74.92
N VAL A 59 80.46 -6.17 -75.18
CA VAL A 59 79.74 -6.26 -76.47
C VAL A 59 80.50 -5.54 -77.60
N ASP A 60 81.38 -4.59 -77.25
CA ASP A 60 82.25 -3.84 -78.16
C ASP A 60 83.51 -3.31 -77.44
N ASP A 61 84.59 -3.01 -78.18
CA ASP A 61 85.84 -2.38 -77.68
C ASP A 61 85.61 -0.99 -77.03
N ALA A 62 84.39 -0.46 -77.13
CA ALA A 62 83.95 0.83 -76.57
C ALA A 62 83.09 0.72 -75.30
N ALA A 63 82.88 -0.49 -74.74
CA ALA A 63 81.99 -0.68 -73.58
C ALA A 63 82.39 0.18 -72.36
N ILE A 64 81.42 0.90 -71.80
CA ILE A 64 81.55 1.73 -70.60
C ILE A 64 80.74 1.05 -69.48
N TYR A 65 81.43 0.64 -68.43
CA TYR A 65 80.79 0.01 -67.27
C TYR A 65 80.28 1.07 -66.31
N TRP A 66 79.05 0.88 -65.82
CA TRP A 66 78.35 1.83 -64.99
C TRP A 66 78.09 1.29 -63.59
N ILE A 67 78.47 2.11 -62.60
CA ILE A 67 78.21 1.89 -61.18
C ILE A 67 77.23 2.97 -60.72
N GLU A 68 76.09 2.52 -60.22
CA GLU A 68 75.13 3.37 -59.52
C GLU A 68 75.50 3.42 -58.03
N GLU A 69 75.80 4.62 -57.52
CA GLU A 69 76.09 4.85 -56.11
C GLU A 69 74.99 5.73 -55.50
N SER A 70 74.18 5.15 -54.62
CA SER A 70 73.04 5.81 -53.99
C SER A 70 73.46 6.80 -52.89
N ASP A 71 74.69 6.71 -52.37
CA ASP A 71 75.19 7.58 -51.31
C ASP A 71 76.25 8.59 -51.82
N PRO A 72 75.95 9.91 -51.88
CA PRO A 72 76.91 10.94 -52.24
C PRO A 72 78.18 10.97 -51.36
N PHE A 73 78.12 10.45 -50.13
CA PHE A 73 79.29 10.37 -49.23
C PHE A 73 80.30 9.29 -49.65
N ALA A 74 79.87 8.29 -50.42
CA ALA A 74 80.73 7.23 -50.92
C ALA A 74 81.63 7.67 -52.08
N LEU A 75 81.38 8.84 -52.69
CA LEU A 75 82.16 9.39 -53.81
C LEU A 75 83.67 9.47 -53.52
N GLY A 76 84.05 9.83 -52.28
CA GLY A 76 85.46 9.89 -51.88
C GLY A 76 86.15 8.52 -51.87
N LYS A 77 85.43 7.46 -51.53
CA LYS A 77 85.93 6.07 -51.57
C LYS A 77 86.15 5.63 -53.01
N TRP A 78 85.18 5.91 -53.88
CA TRP A 78 85.26 5.60 -55.30
C TRP A 78 86.38 6.34 -56.02
N HIS A 79 86.60 7.61 -55.71
CA HIS A 79 87.72 8.38 -56.27
C HIS A 79 89.09 7.74 -56.00
N LYS A 80 89.31 7.26 -54.76
CA LYS A 80 90.57 6.59 -54.38
C LYS A 80 90.72 5.23 -55.04
N ARG A 81 89.63 4.48 -55.15
CA ARG A 81 89.61 3.09 -55.64
C ARG A 81 89.63 2.98 -57.16
N LEU A 82 88.94 3.88 -57.86
CA LEU A 82 88.86 3.97 -59.31
C LEU A 82 89.35 5.34 -59.79
N PRO A 83 90.67 5.59 -59.80
CA PRO A 83 91.25 6.86 -60.17
C PRO A 83 91.14 7.18 -61.68
N GLN A 84 90.50 6.34 -62.50
CA GLN A 84 90.17 6.63 -63.89
C GLN A 84 88.67 6.75 -64.19
N ALA A 85 87.79 6.63 -63.18
CA ALA A 85 86.34 6.75 -63.38
C ALA A 85 85.90 8.19 -63.69
N THR A 86 84.85 8.32 -64.50
CA THR A 86 84.10 9.57 -64.71
C THR A 86 82.89 9.58 -63.80
N PHE A 87 82.60 10.71 -63.16
CA PHE A 87 81.51 10.86 -62.21
C PHE A 87 80.38 11.70 -62.82
N LEU A 88 79.16 11.18 -62.78
CA LEU A 88 77.95 11.90 -63.16
C LEU A 88 77.15 12.19 -61.90
N LEU A 89 77.03 13.46 -61.55
CA LEU A 89 76.39 13.93 -60.33
C LEU A 89 75.04 14.53 -60.70
N PHE A 90 73.95 13.98 -60.16
CA PHE A 90 72.60 14.43 -60.47
C PHE A 90 71.97 15.17 -59.29
N TYR A 91 71.43 16.35 -59.57
CA TYR A 91 70.64 17.11 -58.61
C TYR A 91 69.31 17.54 -59.20
N LEU A 92 68.42 17.99 -58.33
CA LEU A 92 67.16 18.63 -58.68
C LEU A 92 67.03 19.92 -57.84
N PRO A 93 66.51 21.02 -58.41
CA PRO A 93 66.24 22.24 -57.67
C PRO A 93 65.49 21.99 -56.38
N PHE A 94 65.80 22.76 -55.34
CA PHE A 94 65.21 22.58 -54.01
C PHE A 94 63.68 22.43 -54.04
N ARG A 95 62.99 23.30 -54.79
CA ARG A 95 61.52 23.29 -54.90
C ARG A 95 61.00 21.99 -55.54
N SER A 96 61.63 21.56 -56.62
CA SER A 96 61.24 20.33 -57.32
C SER A 96 61.59 19.07 -56.51
N ALA A 97 62.73 19.08 -55.82
CA ALA A 97 63.12 18.01 -54.91
C ALA A 97 62.15 17.90 -53.72
N LEU A 98 61.75 19.04 -53.13
CA LEU A 98 60.78 19.09 -52.05
C LEU A 98 59.41 18.58 -52.51
N ALA A 99 58.99 18.92 -53.74
CA ALA A 99 57.77 18.38 -54.33
C ALA A 99 57.83 16.85 -54.47
N THR A 100 58.96 16.30 -54.94
CA THR A 100 59.16 14.84 -55.08
C THR A 100 59.17 14.13 -53.72
N ALA A 101 59.74 14.77 -52.69
CA ALA A 101 59.75 14.24 -51.33
C ALA A 101 58.36 14.23 -50.69
N LEU A 102 57.59 15.32 -50.86
CA LEU A 102 56.20 15.40 -50.41
C LEU A 102 55.32 14.34 -51.07
N GLN A 103 55.50 14.09 -52.37
CA GLN A 103 54.80 13.02 -53.08
C GLN A 103 55.14 11.63 -52.50
N SER A 104 56.36 11.48 -51.99
CA SER A 104 56.84 10.25 -51.35
C SER A 104 56.49 10.17 -49.85
N GLY A 105 55.70 11.12 -49.32
CA GLY A 105 55.27 11.14 -47.91
C GLY A 105 56.35 11.53 -46.90
N VAL A 106 57.42 12.21 -47.34
CA VAL A 106 58.57 12.56 -46.50
C VAL A 106 58.33 13.90 -45.80
N GLU A 107 58.67 13.97 -44.51
CA GLU A 107 58.56 15.22 -43.75
C GLU A 107 59.49 16.33 -44.31
N PRO A 108 59.00 17.58 -44.44
CA PRO A 108 59.76 18.68 -45.04
C PRO A 108 61.12 18.95 -44.38
N ASP A 109 61.19 18.93 -43.06
CA ASP A 109 62.42 19.26 -42.32
C ASP A 109 63.51 18.21 -42.54
N LEU A 110 63.12 16.93 -42.61
CA LEU A 110 64.02 15.83 -42.93
C LEU A 110 64.55 15.95 -44.36
N MET A 111 63.66 16.25 -45.32
CA MET A 111 64.04 16.49 -46.72
C MET A 111 65.02 17.66 -46.83
N VAL A 112 64.75 18.76 -46.15
CA VAL A 112 65.58 19.97 -46.18
C VAL A 112 66.99 19.68 -45.67
N ALA A 113 67.12 18.95 -44.56
CA ALA A 113 68.41 18.53 -44.03
C ALA A 113 69.17 17.63 -45.03
N GLN A 114 68.50 16.63 -45.60
CA GLN A 114 69.07 15.71 -46.58
C GLN A 114 69.50 16.40 -47.87
N TRP A 115 68.69 17.34 -48.38
CA TRP A 115 68.98 18.09 -49.60
C TRP A 115 70.19 19.02 -49.39
N ARG A 116 70.26 19.73 -48.25
CA ARG A 116 71.42 20.59 -47.94
C ARG A 116 72.71 19.79 -47.92
N GLU A 117 72.71 18.69 -47.17
CA GLU A 117 73.90 17.90 -46.92
C GLU A 117 74.39 17.20 -48.19
N SER A 118 73.45 16.64 -48.97
CA SER A 118 73.76 16.05 -50.29
C SER A 118 74.26 17.12 -51.27
N SER A 119 73.64 18.30 -51.31
CA SER A 119 74.03 19.39 -52.21
C SER A 119 75.44 19.91 -51.91
N ARG A 120 75.79 20.08 -50.63
CA ARG A 120 77.16 20.44 -50.20
C ARG A 120 78.17 19.40 -50.65
N GLN A 121 77.86 18.12 -50.45
CA GLN A 121 78.75 17.02 -50.78
C GLN A 121 78.97 16.91 -52.29
N LEU A 122 77.92 17.02 -53.10
CA LEU A 122 78.02 17.03 -54.57
C LEU A 122 78.85 18.21 -55.07
N LEU A 123 78.61 19.43 -54.56
CA LEU A 123 79.37 20.62 -54.91
C LEU A 123 80.85 20.50 -54.51
N GLN A 124 81.14 20.02 -53.30
CA GLN A 124 82.50 19.84 -52.81
C GLN A 124 83.25 18.83 -53.69
N PHE A 125 82.63 17.70 -54.01
CA PHE A 125 83.25 16.68 -54.85
C PHE A 125 83.46 17.18 -56.29
N GLN A 126 82.46 17.84 -56.89
CA GLN A 126 82.58 18.44 -58.22
C GLN A 126 83.73 19.45 -58.28
N ARG A 127 83.88 20.29 -57.24
CA ARG A 127 84.97 21.28 -57.16
C ARG A 127 86.34 20.64 -57.03
N MET A 128 86.45 19.51 -56.32
CA MET A 128 87.70 18.75 -56.22
C MET A 128 88.05 18.01 -57.52
N GLN A 129 87.04 17.52 -58.25
CA GLN A 129 87.21 16.65 -59.43
C GLN A 129 86.68 17.26 -60.73
N ARG A 130 86.84 18.58 -60.94
CA ARG A 130 86.23 19.33 -62.07
C ARG A 130 86.45 18.74 -63.47
N ARG A 131 87.59 18.06 -63.70
CA ARG A 131 87.91 17.46 -65.01
C ARG A 131 87.25 16.11 -65.25
N ARG A 132 86.64 15.53 -64.22
CA ARG A 132 86.16 14.14 -64.20
C ARG A 132 84.78 13.98 -63.59
N ALA A 133 84.22 15.02 -62.98
CA ALA A 133 82.90 15.03 -62.38
C ALA A 133 82.02 16.07 -63.08
N LEU A 134 80.90 15.62 -63.63
CA LEU A 134 79.94 16.45 -64.34
C LEU A 134 78.66 16.54 -63.50
N LEU A 135 78.26 17.76 -63.14
CA LEU A 135 77.03 18.03 -62.39
C LEU A 135 75.90 18.33 -63.38
N LEU A 136 74.79 17.62 -63.26
CA LEU A 136 73.66 17.62 -64.17
C LEU A 136 72.35 17.88 -63.44
N HIS A 137 71.51 18.72 -64.04
CA HIS A 137 70.14 18.94 -63.61
C HIS A 137 69.22 17.83 -64.15
N SER A 138 68.67 17.01 -63.26
CA SER A 138 67.88 15.83 -63.63
C SER A 138 66.64 16.16 -64.46
N GLY A 139 65.92 17.24 -64.14
CA GLY A 139 64.78 17.69 -64.94
C GLY A 139 65.11 18.06 -66.39
N GLN A 140 66.27 18.69 -66.65
CA GLN A 140 66.71 19.03 -68.01
C GLN A 140 67.15 17.78 -68.78
N VAL A 141 67.79 16.82 -68.09
CA VAL A 141 68.18 15.53 -68.68
C VAL A 141 66.97 14.75 -69.17
N VAL A 142 65.88 14.72 -68.38
CA VAL A 142 64.62 14.07 -68.78
C VAL A 142 63.95 14.82 -69.93
N ALA A 143 63.98 16.16 -69.90
CA ALA A 143 63.36 16.99 -70.94
C ALA A 143 64.10 16.93 -72.28
N SER A 144 65.42 16.70 -72.29
CA SER A 144 66.25 16.64 -73.51
C SER A 144 67.36 15.59 -73.43
N PRO A 145 67.04 14.29 -73.48
CA PRO A 145 68.03 13.20 -73.38
C PRO A 145 69.08 13.21 -74.50
N THR A 146 68.74 13.71 -75.69
CA THR A 146 69.66 13.81 -76.83
C THR A 146 70.80 14.82 -76.59
N GLU A 147 70.54 15.91 -75.85
CA GLU A 147 71.58 16.89 -75.47
C GLU A 147 72.54 16.33 -74.42
N LEU A 148 72.08 15.41 -73.57
CA LEU A 148 72.95 14.67 -72.64
C LEU A 148 74.01 13.87 -73.40
N ILE A 149 73.63 13.14 -74.46
CA ILE A 149 74.58 12.35 -75.27
C ILE A 149 75.68 13.24 -75.84
N GLN A 150 75.31 14.40 -76.39
CA GLN A 150 76.26 15.38 -76.94
C GLN A 150 77.22 15.90 -75.86
N THR A 151 76.68 16.18 -74.68
CA THR A 151 77.44 16.65 -73.52
C THR A 151 78.44 15.60 -73.04
N LEU A 152 78.01 14.35 -72.87
CA LEU A 152 78.87 13.24 -72.43
C LEU A 152 79.98 12.94 -73.46
N THR A 153 79.65 13.02 -74.76
CA THR A 153 80.63 12.86 -75.84
C THR A 153 81.68 13.97 -75.79
N THR A 154 81.26 15.22 -75.61
CA THR A 154 82.16 16.39 -75.47
C THR A 154 83.05 16.28 -74.24
N PHE A 155 82.55 15.66 -73.17
CA PHE A 155 83.28 15.43 -71.93
C PHE A 155 84.27 14.26 -71.99
N GLY A 156 84.39 13.57 -73.13
CA GLY A 156 85.39 12.53 -73.38
C GLY A 156 84.89 11.09 -73.17
N LEU A 157 83.58 10.87 -73.07
CA LEU A 157 82.98 9.53 -73.09
C LEU A 157 82.51 9.20 -74.52
N ASN A 158 83.25 8.36 -75.25
CA ASN A 158 82.80 7.91 -76.57
C ASN A 158 81.67 6.89 -76.40
N LEU A 159 80.43 7.33 -76.63
CA LEU A 159 79.24 6.49 -76.57
C LEU A 159 79.07 5.69 -77.88
N PRO A 160 78.57 4.44 -77.82
CA PRO A 160 78.30 3.63 -79.01
C PRO A 160 77.28 4.31 -79.93
N HIS A 161 77.45 4.20 -81.25
CA HIS A 161 76.58 4.86 -82.23
C HIS A 161 75.28 4.05 -82.43
N GLY A 162 74.17 4.48 -81.82
CA GLY A 162 72.84 3.91 -82.00
C GLY A 162 71.74 4.99 -82.04
N GLU A 163 70.67 4.76 -82.79
CA GLU A 163 69.46 5.59 -82.71
C GLU A 163 68.70 5.23 -81.41
N HIS A 164 68.65 6.17 -80.47
CA HIS A 164 67.88 6.03 -79.23
C HIS A 164 66.53 6.75 -79.38
N HIS A 165 65.44 6.12 -78.95
CA HIS A 165 64.08 6.69 -78.94
C HIS A 165 63.53 6.68 -77.52
N TRP A 166 63.33 7.87 -76.96
CA TRP A 166 62.66 8.06 -75.66
C TRP A 166 61.31 8.73 -75.88
N ASP A 167 60.27 8.24 -75.20
CA ASP A 167 58.99 8.92 -75.17
C ASP A 167 59.15 10.28 -74.44
N PRO A 168 58.54 11.37 -74.94
CA PRO A 168 58.58 12.65 -74.26
C PRO A 168 57.84 12.55 -72.92
N VAL A 169 58.60 12.45 -71.84
CA VAL A 169 58.08 12.47 -70.47
C VAL A 169 57.87 13.93 -70.09
N ASP A 170 56.62 14.32 -69.80
CA ASP A 170 56.34 15.62 -69.19
C ASP A 170 57.02 15.66 -67.79
N PRO A 171 58.02 16.54 -67.57
CA PRO A 171 58.73 16.59 -66.30
C PRO A 171 57.83 16.93 -65.11
N PHE A 172 56.59 17.41 -65.33
CA PHE A 172 55.68 17.89 -64.28
C PHE A 172 54.32 17.18 -64.21
N SER A 173 54.08 16.11 -64.99
CA SER A 173 52.74 15.50 -65.11
C SER A 173 52.15 14.96 -63.81
N GLU A 174 53.01 14.49 -62.88
CA GLU A 174 52.60 13.81 -61.64
C GLU A 174 52.59 14.70 -60.39
N LEU A 175 53.19 15.90 -60.42
CA LEU A 175 53.50 16.69 -59.22
C LEU A 175 52.62 17.94 -59.09
N ARG A 176 51.30 17.81 -59.05
CA ARG A 176 50.41 18.98 -59.19
C ARG A 176 50.09 19.71 -57.89
N LEU A 177 49.93 19.01 -56.76
CA LEU A 177 49.64 19.65 -55.46
C LEU A 177 50.93 19.93 -54.69
N GLU A 178 51.86 18.98 -54.73
CA GLU A 178 53.12 18.97 -54.00
C GLU A 178 54.11 20.01 -54.54
N SER A 179 54.11 20.28 -55.85
CA SER A 179 54.88 21.39 -56.45
C SER A 179 54.41 22.75 -55.95
N VAL A 180 53.13 22.87 -55.65
CA VAL A 180 52.54 24.11 -55.11
C VAL A 180 52.88 24.27 -53.63
N LEU A 181 52.81 23.19 -52.85
CA LEU A 181 53.27 23.19 -51.46
C LEU A 181 54.77 23.52 -51.36
N ALA A 182 55.58 22.96 -52.25
CA ALA A 182 57.00 23.23 -52.31
C ALA A 182 57.32 24.65 -52.78
N SER A 183 56.47 25.28 -53.60
CA SER A 183 56.66 26.67 -54.02
C SER A 183 56.28 27.69 -52.95
N ALA A 184 55.39 27.33 -52.02
CA ALA A 184 55.06 28.14 -50.84
C ALA A 184 56.12 28.04 -49.73
N TYR A 185 57.03 27.05 -49.77
CA TYR A 185 58.12 26.93 -48.83
C TYR A 185 59.07 28.13 -48.99
N LEU A 186 59.40 28.80 -47.88
CA LEU A 186 60.36 29.90 -47.82
C LEU A 186 61.75 29.32 -47.50
N PRO A 187 62.60 29.06 -48.52
CA PRO A 187 63.96 28.60 -48.27
C PRO A 187 64.75 29.66 -47.49
N ASP A 188 65.54 29.22 -46.52
CA ASP A 188 66.47 30.09 -45.84
C ASP A 188 67.61 30.54 -46.77
N ASP A 189 68.39 31.53 -46.31
CA ASP A 189 69.49 32.11 -47.09
C ASP A 189 70.52 31.08 -47.54
N GLU A 190 70.70 30.01 -46.76
CA GLU A 190 71.62 28.93 -47.08
C GLU A 190 71.13 28.06 -48.25
N ILE A 191 69.85 27.66 -48.25
CA ILE A 191 69.26 26.91 -49.37
C ILE A 191 69.35 27.73 -50.66
N ASN A 192 68.99 29.01 -50.61
CA ASN A 192 69.06 29.91 -51.78
C ASN A 192 70.49 30.09 -52.28
N ARG A 193 71.48 30.07 -51.39
CA ARG A 193 72.89 30.11 -51.76
C ARG A 193 73.33 28.80 -52.42
N LEU A 194 73.03 27.65 -51.82
CA LEU A 194 73.40 26.33 -52.36
C LEU A 194 72.75 26.06 -53.71
N GLN A 195 71.48 26.44 -53.88
CA GLN A 195 70.74 26.34 -55.14
C GLN A 195 71.47 27.11 -56.26
N ARG A 196 71.83 28.37 -56.02
CA ARG A 196 72.59 29.18 -56.99
C ARG A 196 73.97 28.61 -57.27
N GLU A 197 74.66 28.08 -56.25
CA GLU A 197 75.96 27.44 -56.43
C GLU A 197 75.88 26.14 -57.26
N LEU A 198 74.81 25.35 -57.10
CA LEU A 198 74.51 24.16 -57.91
C LEU A 198 74.24 24.53 -59.36
N GLU A 199 73.33 25.48 -59.61
CA GLU A 199 73.00 25.94 -60.96
C GLU A 199 74.21 26.52 -61.68
N ALA A 200 75.03 27.32 -61.00
CA ALA A 200 76.24 27.88 -61.59
C ALA A 200 77.34 26.85 -61.86
N SER A 201 77.35 25.73 -61.12
CA SER A 201 78.33 24.64 -61.29
C SER A 201 77.81 23.52 -62.21
N SER A 202 76.51 23.53 -62.53
CA SER A 202 75.85 22.57 -63.42
C SER A 202 76.26 22.80 -64.86
N TRP A 203 76.36 21.73 -65.63
CA TRP A 203 76.48 21.85 -67.07
C TRP A 203 75.16 22.34 -67.67
N PRO A 204 75.17 23.37 -68.53
CA PRO A 204 73.95 23.93 -69.08
C PRO A 204 73.32 22.97 -70.10
N LEU A 205 72.07 22.59 -69.86
CA LEU A 205 71.13 21.98 -70.81
C LEU A 205 69.96 22.96 -71.02
N SER A 206 69.07 22.71 -71.98
CA SER A 206 67.95 23.60 -72.37
C SER A 206 67.05 24.11 -71.20
N GLU A 207 66.52 25.35 -71.32
CA GLU A 207 65.72 26.03 -70.28
C GLU A 207 64.34 25.40 -70.03
N LEU A 208 63.95 25.24 -68.75
CA LEU A 208 62.61 24.83 -68.32
C LEU A 208 61.73 26.07 -68.05
N LEU A 209 60.49 26.08 -68.56
CA LEU A 209 59.50 27.13 -68.31
C LEU A 209 58.87 26.99 -66.91
N GLU A 210 59.10 27.94 -66.00
CA GLU A 210 58.40 28.00 -64.70
C GLU A 210 57.11 28.84 -64.78
N VAL A 211 56.02 28.36 -64.15
CA VAL A 211 54.74 29.08 -64.03
C VAL A 211 54.39 29.26 -62.53
N ASP A 212 54.07 30.49 -62.12
CA ASP A 212 53.76 30.85 -60.73
C ASP A 212 52.23 30.76 -60.43
N TRP A 213 51.84 29.88 -59.51
CA TRP A 213 50.43 29.55 -59.18
C TRP A 213 50.00 29.93 -57.75
N THR A 214 50.81 30.70 -57.02
CA THR A 214 50.77 30.80 -55.55
C THR A 214 49.50 31.39 -54.92
N ALA A 215 48.94 32.49 -55.45
CA ALA A 215 47.91 33.26 -54.73
C ALA A 215 46.47 32.67 -54.76
N GLN A 216 46.06 32.01 -55.85
CA GLN A 216 44.69 31.49 -55.98
C GLN A 216 44.49 30.15 -55.25
N PHE A 217 45.58 29.41 -55.04
CA PHE A 217 45.57 28.08 -54.46
C PHE A 217 45.58 28.12 -52.91
N GLU A 218 46.18 29.13 -52.30
CA GLU A 218 46.18 29.31 -50.83
C GLU A 218 44.76 29.49 -50.26
N GLN A 219 43.90 30.25 -50.98
CA GLN A 219 42.49 30.41 -50.60
C GLN A 219 41.70 29.10 -50.68
N LEU A 220 42.04 28.24 -51.62
CA LEU A 220 41.41 26.92 -51.80
C LEU A 220 41.80 25.94 -50.70
N TYR A 221 43.08 25.93 -50.32
CA TYR A 221 43.58 25.08 -49.25
C TYR A 221 42.97 25.44 -47.89
N ARG A 222 42.89 26.74 -47.56
CA ARG A 222 42.23 27.19 -46.31
C ARG A 222 40.76 26.79 -46.27
N ALA A 223 40.04 26.89 -47.40
CA ALA A 223 38.66 26.47 -47.50
C ALA A 223 38.50 24.94 -47.30
N TYR A 224 39.38 24.14 -47.90
CA TYR A 224 39.37 22.68 -47.72
C TYR A 224 39.69 22.25 -46.28
N HIS A 225 40.70 22.83 -45.65
CA HIS A 225 41.06 22.49 -44.26
C HIS A 225 39.95 22.87 -43.26
N GLN A 226 39.28 24.00 -43.49
CA GLN A 226 38.11 24.38 -42.69
C GLN A 226 36.99 23.33 -42.86
N MET A 227 36.71 22.88 -44.09
CA MET A 227 35.73 21.83 -44.38
C MET A 227 36.00 20.53 -43.61
N VAL A 228 37.26 20.08 -43.58
CA VAL A 228 37.66 18.86 -42.86
C VAL A 228 37.46 19.02 -41.35
N THR A 229 37.77 20.19 -40.81
CA THR A 229 37.58 20.50 -39.38
C THR A 229 36.10 20.52 -39.03
N ASP A 230 35.26 21.12 -39.88
CA ASP A 230 33.81 21.19 -39.69
C ASP A 230 33.16 19.79 -39.81
N LEU A 231 33.66 18.92 -40.70
CA LEU A 231 33.23 17.52 -40.80
C LEU A 231 33.52 16.72 -39.52
N ALA A 232 34.72 16.89 -38.96
CA ALA A 232 35.08 16.25 -37.69
C ALA A 232 34.17 16.74 -36.53
N GLN A 233 33.86 18.04 -36.50
CA GLN A 233 32.96 18.62 -35.50
C GLN A 233 31.52 18.09 -35.65
N ALA A 234 31.02 18.00 -36.89
CA ALA A 234 29.69 17.44 -37.17
C ALA A 234 29.58 15.97 -36.75
N GLN A 235 30.66 15.19 -36.89
CA GLN A 235 30.69 13.79 -36.45
C GLN A 235 30.60 13.67 -34.92
N ILE A 236 31.25 14.56 -34.17
CA ILE A 236 31.13 14.64 -32.70
C ILE A 236 29.70 15.04 -32.30
N GLU A 237 29.09 16.00 -32.99
CA GLU A 237 27.70 16.41 -32.74
C GLU A 237 26.70 15.28 -33.04
N GLN A 238 26.95 14.48 -34.07
CA GLN A 238 26.15 13.30 -34.40
C GLN A 238 26.23 12.23 -33.30
N GLN A 239 27.41 11.98 -32.74
CA GLN A 239 27.57 11.08 -31.58
C GLN A 239 26.80 11.60 -30.37
N ARG A 240 26.93 12.89 -30.05
CA ARG A 240 26.18 13.54 -28.95
C ARG A 240 24.67 13.48 -29.14
N LEU A 241 24.19 13.57 -30.37
CA LEU A 241 22.77 13.39 -30.70
C LEU A 241 22.31 11.96 -30.37
N GLY A 242 23.10 10.95 -30.75
CA GLY A 242 22.81 9.56 -30.43
C GLY A 242 22.75 9.29 -28.93
N GLU A 243 23.69 9.84 -28.15
CA GLU A 243 23.68 9.78 -26.67
C GLU A 243 22.43 10.44 -26.08
N SER A 244 22.08 11.64 -26.57
CA SER A 244 20.89 12.38 -26.15
C SER A 244 19.61 11.58 -26.42
N GLN A 245 19.48 11.00 -27.61
CA GLN A 245 18.33 10.17 -27.99
C GLN A 245 18.21 8.91 -27.13
N HIS A 246 19.32 8.27 -26.82
CA HIS A 246 19.32 7.11 -25.93
C HIS A 246 18.86 7.50 -24.52
N ARG A 247 19.34 8.63 -24.00
CA ARG A 247 18.94 9.13 -22.68
C ARG A 247 17.46 9.51 -22.62
N VAL A 248 16.93 10.17 -23.65
CA VAL A 248 15.50 10.49 -23.78
C VAL A 248 14.66 9.20 -23.70
N LYS A 249 15.01 8.16 -24.48
CA LYS A 249 14.29 6.87 -24.44
C LYS A 249 14.35 6.19 -23.07
N GLN A 250 15.50 6.22 -22.39
CA GLN A 250 15.62 5.68 -21.03
C GLN A 250 14.69 6.41 -20.05
N LEU A 251 14.70 7.75 -20.08
CA LEU A 251 13.84 8.57 -19.22
C LEU A 251 12.35 8.35 -19.51
N GLU A 252 11.95 8.21 -20.77
CA GLU A 252 10.57 7.87 -21.16
C GLU A 252 10.14 6.50 -20.62
N MET A 253 11.01 5.49 -20.70
CA MET A 253 10.74 4.16 -20.15
C MET A 253 10.62 4.20 -18.62
N GLU A 254 11.54 4.88 -17.93
CA GLU A 254 11.49 5.08 -16.47
C GLU A 254 10.21 5.80 -16.03
N LEU A 255 9.83 6.89 -16.72
CA LEU A 255 8.60 7.64 -16.46
C LEU A 255 7.35 6.78 -16.69
N SER A 256 7.33 5.93 -17.72
CA SER A 256 6.20 5.04 -17.97
C SER A 256 6.02 4.00 -16.85
N GLY A 257 7.12 3.42 -16.36
CA GLY A 257 7.11 2.47 -15.25
C GLY A 257 6.67 3.12 -13.93
N ARG A 258 7.23 4.30 -13.63
CA ARG A 258 6.85 5.09 -12.44
C ARG A 258 5.40 5.57 -12.49
N SER A 259 4.88 5.96 -13.67
CA SER A 259 3.47 6.35 -13.84
C SER A 259 2.51 5.20 -13.53
N ARG A 260 2.89 3.96 -13.89
CA ARG A 260 2.14 2.76 -13.53
C ARG A 260 2.12 2.55 -12.02
N GLN A 261 3.27 2.64 -11.37
CA GLN A 261 3.39 2.54 -9.91
C GLN A 261 2.61 3.63 -9.18
N LEU A 262 2.59 4.87 -9.70
CA LEU A 262 1.76 5.97 -9.19
C LEU A 262 0.28 5.62 -9.26
N SER A 263 -0.19 5.09 -10.40
CA SER A 263 -1.59 4.67 -10.56
C SER A 263 -1.96 3.52 -9.61
N GLU A 264 -1.06 2.56 -9.39
CA GLU A 264 -1.26 1.45 -8.46
C GLU A 264 -1.36 1.95 -7.02
N SER A 265 -0.42 2.80 -6.57
CA SER A 265 -0.45 3.42 -5.24
C SER A 265 -1.71 4.29 -5.04
N GLN A 266 -2.13 5.07 -6.04
CA GLN A 266 -3.38 5.84 -5.97
C GLN A 266 -4.62 4.94 -5.82
N THR A 267 -4.63 3.78 -6.47
CA THR A 267 -5.73 2.81 -6.36
C THR A 267 -5.76 2.20 -4.96
N GLN A 268 -4.60 1.84 -4.41
CA GLN A 268 -4.47 1.31 -3.06
C GLN A 268 -4.91 2.33 -1.99
N ILE A 269 -4.53 3.60 -2.14
CA ILE A 269 -4.99 4.69 -1.26
C ILE A 269 -6.52 4.82 -1.31
N LYS A 270 -7.13 4.84 -2.51
CA LYS A 270 -8.60 4.90 -2.64
C LYS A 270 -9.29 3.71 -1.97
N GLN A 271 -8.71 2.52 -2.05
CA GLN A 271 -9.24 1.34 -1.38
C GLN A 271 -9.18 1.53 0.15
N LEU A 272 -8.02 1.94 0.70
CA LEU A 272 -7.85 2.19 2.13
C LEU A 272 -8.76 3.32 2.63
N GLU A 273 -8.95 4.40 1.86
CA GLU A 273 -9.91 5.46 2.18
C GLU A 273 -11.35 4.92 2.25
N GLY A 274 -11.71 4.02 1.33
CA GLY A 274 -12.99 3.31 1.36
C GLY A 274 -13.17 2.44 2.61
N GLU A 275 -12.15 1.65 2.94
CA GLU A 275 -12.11 0.82 4.16
C GLU A 275 -12.19 1.68 5.43
N THR A 276 -11.43 2.79 5.47
CA THR A 276 -11.38 3.75 6.59
C THR A 276 -12.73 4.42 6.80
N ASN A 277 -13.41 4.82 5.72
CA ASN A 277 -14.76 5.38 5.79
C ASN A 277 -15.79 4.36 6.28
N ASN A 278 -15.69 3.10 5.84
CA ASN A 278 -16.55 2.03 6.33
C ASN A 278 -16.35 1.79 7.84
N HIS A 279 -15.11 1.67 8.30
CA HIS A 279 -14.80 1.52 9.73
C HIS A 279 -15.30 2.73 10.53
N LYS A 280 -15.14 3.96 10.02
CA LYS A 280 -15.67 5.17 10.67
C LYS A 280 -17.19 5.12 10.84
N GLN A 281 -17.92 4.66 9.82
CA GLN A 281 -19.38 4.49 9.90
C GLN A 281 -19.76 3.42 10.93
N GLN A 282 -19.07 2.28 10.93
CA GLN A 282 -19.28 1.21 11.91
C GLN A 282 -19.00 1.71 13.35
N LEU A 283 -17.95 2.50 13.53
CA LEU A 283 -17.58 3.08 14.83
C LEU A 283 -18.66 4.03 15.34
N GLN A 284 -19.20 4.90 14.48
CA GLN A 284 -20.33 5.78 14.82
C GLN A 284 -21.59 4.99 15.17
N GLN A 285 -21.90 3.93 14.42
CA GLN A 285 -23.06 3.08 14.68
C GLN A 285 -22.92 2.32 16.00
N SER A 286 -21.77 1.70 16.25
CA SER A 286 -21.45 1.02 17.51
C SER A 286 -21.52 1.97 18.70
N GLN A 287 -20.98 3.19 18.57
CA GLN A 287 -21.06 4.21 19.62
C GLN A 287 -22.51 4.62 19.93
N LYS A 288 -23.35 4.76 18.90
CA LYS A 288 -24.78 5.07 19.05
C LYS A 288 -25.52 3.93 19.76
N GLN A 289 -25.29 2.68 19.34
CA GLN A 289 -25.88 1.50 19.98
C GLN A 289 -25.45 1.37 21.46
N ALA A 290 -24.18 1.61 21.76
CA ALA A 290 -23.67 1.60 23.13
C ALA A 290 -24.33 2.69 24.00
N ALA A 291 -24.55 3.88 23.44
CA ALA A 291 -25.24 4.97 24.14
C ALA A 291 -26.73 4.64 24.41
N GLU A 292 -27.41 4.01 23.44
CA GLU A 292 -28.80 3.55 23.59
C GLU A 292 -28.93 2.45 24.66
N LEU A 293 -28.04 1.45 24.63
CA LEU A 293 -27.98 0.40 25.66
C LEU A 293 -27.64 0.96 27.04
N ALA A 294 -26.69 1.90 27.14
CA ALA A 294 -26.36 2.57 28.40
C ALA A 294 -27.55 3.34 28.99
N ALA A 295 -28.30 4.05 28.13
CA ALA A 295 -29.51 4.77 28.55
C ALA A 295 -30.62 3.80 29.01
N SER A 296 -30.84 2.72 28.26
CA SER A 296 -31.78 1.65 28.63
C SER A 296 -31.42 1.01 29.97
N ASN A 297 -30.15 0.64 30.15
CA ASN A 297 -29.65 0.02 31.39
C ASN A 297 -29.81 0.97 32.60
N LYS A 298 -29.52 2.27 32.41
CA LYS A 298 -29.80 3.28 33.44
C LYS A 298 -31.29 3.36 33.80
N SER A 299 -32.19 3.31 32.82
CA SER A 299 -33.63 3.28 33.04
C SER A 299 -34.07 2.05 33.83
N LEU A 300 -33.63 0.86 33.42
CA LEU A 300 -33.91 -0.40 34.12
C LEU A 300 -33.42 -0.37 35.57
N THR A 301 -32.23 0.21 35.81
CA THR A 301 -31.69 0.39 37.16
C THR A 301 -32.61 1.27 38.01
N THR A 302 -33.08 2.40 37.46
CA THR A 302 -34.01 3.28 38.19
C THR A 302 -35.37 2.62 38.46
N GLU A 303 -35.87 1.81 37.53
CA GLU A 303 -37.13 1.08 37.73
C GLU A 303 -36.98 -0.01 38.79
N ARG A 304 -35.86 -0.74 38.77
CA ARG A 304 -35.50 -1.74 39.80
C ARG A 304 -35.41 -1.09 41.18
N ASP A 305 -34.70 0.03 41.31
CA ASP A 305 -34.53 0.71 42.59
C ASP A 305 -35.87 1.22 43.15
N SER A 306 -36.76 1.68 42.26
CA SER A 306 -38.14 2.06 42.62
C SER A 306 -38.95 0.85 43.10
N ALA A 307 -38.89 -0.29 42.38
CA ALA A 307 -39.57 -1.52 42.76
C ALA A 307 -39.08 -2.07 44.11
N ASN A 308 -37.76 -2.11 44.32
CA ASN A 308 -37.15 -2.53 45.58
C ASN A 308 -37.65 -1.64 46.75
N LYS A 309 -37.67 -0.33 46.56
CA LYS A 309 -38.19 0.60 47.57
C LYS A 309 -39.67 0.34 47.90
N GLN A 310 -40.49 0.01 46.91
CA GLN A 310 -41.89 -0.37 47.13
C GLN A 310 -42.01 -1.70 47.89
N VAL A 311 -41.21 -2.70 47.53
CA VAL A 311 -41.15 -4.00 48.25
C VAL A 311 -40.78 -3.77 49.71
N GLN A 312 -39.76 -2.95 49.99
CA GLN A 312 -39.31 -2.64 51.34
C GLN A 312 -40.42 -1.97 52.16
N GLN A 313 -41.11 -0.97 51.59
CA GLN A 313 -42.23 -0.30 52.24
C GLN A 313 -43.41 -1.25 52.53
N LEU A 314 -43.75 -2.11 51.58
CA LEU A 314 -44.82 -3.10 51.77
C LEU A 314 -44.44 -4.15 52.82
N LYS A 315 -43.18 -4.57 52.89
CA LYS A 315 -42.68 -5.47 53.94
C LYS A 315 -42.80 -4.84 55.33
N GLU A 316 -42.44 -3.56 55.48
CA GLU A 316 -42.62 -2.83 56.74
C GLU A 316 -44.10 -2.73 57.14
N GLN A 317 -44.97 -2.38 56.20
CA GLN A 317 -46.42 -2.34 56.44
C GLN A 317 -47.01 -3.71 56.78
N TYR A 318 -46.54 -4.77 56.12
CA TYR A 318 -46.92 -6.15 56.42
C TYR A 318 -46.51 -6.52 57.84
N GLN A 319 -45.28 -6.20 58.27
CA GLN A 319 -44.80 -6.47 59.63
C GLN A 319 -45.64 -5.73 60.69
N GLN A 320 -45.92 -4.44 60.48
CA GLN A 320 -46.77 -3.65 61.39
C GLN A 320 -48.17 -4.24 61.51
N GLN A 321 -48.77 -4.61 60.38
CA GLN A 321 -50.10 -5.19 60.36
C GLN A 321 -50.13 -6.61 60.92
N LYS A 322 -49.03 -7.37 60.77
CA LYS A 322 -48.90 -8.70 61.36
C LYS A 322 -48.85 -8.60 62.88
N GLN A 323 -48.08 -7.65 63.41
CA GLN A 323 -48.08 -7.33 64.85
C GLN A 323 -49.49 -6.95 65.33
N GLN A 324 -50.23 -6.14 64.57
CA GLN A 324 -51.61 -5.79 64.90
C GLN A 324 -52.52 -7.03 64.95
N SER A 325 -52.44 -7.92 63.96
CA SER A 325 -53.20 -9.19 63.96
C SER A 325 -52.83 -10.06 65.17
N ASP A 326 -51.54 -10.17 65.50
CA ASP A 326 -51.09 -10.96 66.65
C ASP A 326 -51.62 -10.37 67.99
N THR A 327 -51.69 -9.03 68.10
CA THR A 327 -52.31 -8.38 69.28
C THR A 327 -53.81 -8.58 69.36
N LEU A 328 -54.52 -8.56 68.23
CA LEU A 328 -55.96 -8.83 68.19
C LEU A 328 -56.25 -10.29 68.58
N GLN A 329 -55.47 -11.25 68.07
CA GLN A 329 -55.58 -12.67 68.44
C GLN A 329 -55.31 -12.89 69.94
N ALA A 330 -54.30 -12.21 70.51
CA ALA A 330 -54.05 -12.29 71.95
C ALA A 330 -55.24 -11.76 72.76
N ARG A 331 -55.84 -10.63 72.35
CA ARG A 331 -57.00 -10.04 73.03
C ARG A 331 -58.27 -10.88 72.87
N GLU A 332 -58.49 -11.47 71.71
CA GLU A 332 -59.57 -12.43 71.45
C GLU A 332 -59.47 -13.63 72.39
N LYS A 333 -58.26 -14.15 72.60
CA LYS A 333 -58.02 -15.24 73.56
C LYS A 333 -58.35 -14.82 74.99
N GLU A 334 -57.89 -13.64 75.43
CA GLU A 334 -58.19 -13.12 76.79
C GLU A 334 -59.71 -12.98 77.03
N LEU A 335 -60.45 -12.42 76.08
CA LEU A 335 -61.90 -12.25 76.21
C LEU A 335 -62.67 -13.57 76.12
N THR A 336 -62.15 -14.54 75.37
CA THR A 336 -62.71 -15.91 75.36
C THR A 336 -62.56 -16.55 76.74
N GLU A 337 -61.38 -16.43 77.36
CA GLU A 337 -61.14 -16.90 78.75
C GLU A 337 -62.04 -16.16 79.75
N GLU A 338 -62.24 -14.85 79.60
CA GLU A 338 -63.16 -14.04 80.42
C GLU A 338 -64.63 -14.50 80.26
N SER A 339 -65.05 -14.80 79.02
CA SER A 339 -66.39 -15.32 78.73
C SER A 339 -66.62 -16.70 79.36
N GLU A 340 -65.65 -17.60 79.28
CA GLU A 340 -65.71 -18.92 79.94
C GLU A 340 -65.82 -18.81 81.45
N LEU A 341 -65.07 -17.88 82.08
CA LEU A 341 -65.14 -17.62 83.51
C LEU A 341 -66.50 -17.05 83.93
N LEU A 342 -67.05 -16.10 83.17
CA LEU A 342 -68.38 -15.53 83.41
C LEU A 342 -69.48 -16.59 83.28
N LEU A 343 -69.36 -17.52 82.32
CA LEU A 343 -70.28 -18.65 82.18
C LEU A 343 -70.23 -19.60 83.39
N LEU A 344 -69.03 -19.87 83.93
CA LEU A 344 -68.87 -20.67 85.14
C LEU A 344 -69.48 -19.98 86.37
N GLN A 345 -69.27 -18.67 86.51
CA GLN A 345 -69.88 -17.87 87.58
C GLN A 345 -71.41 -17.87 87.47
N LEU A 346 -71.94 -17.66 86.26
CA LEU A 346 -73.36 -17.72 85.95
C LEU A 346 -73.96 -19.06 86.40
N HIS A 347 -73.30 -20.17 86.06
CA HIS A 347 -73.76 -21.50 86.44
C HIS A 347 -73.83 -21.68 87.96
N SER A 348 -72.80 -21.23 88.69
CA SER A 348 -72.78 -21.32 90.16
C SER A 348 -73.86 -20.49 90.86
N VAL A 349 -74.15 -19.29 90.33
CA VAL A 349 -75.22 -18.43 90.85
C VAL A 349 -76.60 -19.02 90.53
N GLN A 350 -76.76 -19.61 89.34
CA GLN A 350 -78.00 -20.30 88.96
C GLN A 350 -78.27 -21.54 89.83
N GLU A 351 -77.25 -22.33 90.15
CA GLU A 351 -77.36 -23.47 91.07
C GLU A 351 -77.78 -23.00 92.48
N SER A 352 -77.10 -21.98 93.00
CA SER A 352 -77.43 -21.37 94.30
C SER A 352 -78.85 -20.78 94.33
N LEU A 353 -79.29 -20.17 93.23
CA LEU A 353 -80.65 -19.62 93.07
C LEU A 353 -81.69 -20.74 93.06
N GLU A 354 -81.41 -21.86 92.37
CA GLU A 354 -82.28 -23.03 92.32
C GLU A 354 -82.42 -23.69 93.70
N GLU A 355 -81.31 -23.87 94.44
CA GLU A 355 -81.33 -24.36 95.81
C GLU A 355 -82.17 -23.46 96.72
N THR A 356 -81.95 -22.14 96.66
CA THR A 356 -82.69 -21.15 97.45
C THR A 356 -84.18 -21.16 97.10
N TYR A 357 -84.52 -21.32 95.82
CA TYR A 357 -85.89 -21.44 95.36
C TYR A 357 -86.59 -22.70 95.89
N GLN A 358 -85.92 -23.85 95.84
CA GLN A 358 -86.45 -25.11 96.38
C GLN A 358 -86.67 -25.03 97.91
N GLN A 359 -85.70 -24.47 98.65
CA GLN A 359 -85.82 -24.26 100.10
C GLN A 359 -86.98 -23.33 100.44
N LYS A 360 -87.14 -22.24 99.69
CA LYS A 360 -88.26 -21.30 99.86
C LYS A 360 -89.61 -21.96 99.62
N GLN A 361 -89.75 -22.77 98.56
CA GLN A 361 -90.99 -23.51 98.28
C GLN A 361 -91.34 -24.49 99.42
N GLN A 362 -90.35 -25.21 99.94
CA GLN A 362 -90.54 -26.11 101.06
C GLN A 362 -91.01 -25.35 102.31
N LEU A 363 -90.33 -24.26 102.67
CA LEU A 363 -90.73 -23.43 103.82
C LEU A 363 -92.12 -22.81 103.65
N GLU A 364 -92.50 -22.38 102.43
CA GLU A 364 -93.83 -21.84 102.15
C GLU A 364 -94.94 -22.87 102.44
N SER A 365 -94.68 -24.13 102.06
CA SER A 365 -95.60 -25.23 102.31
C SER A 365 -95.76 -25.54 103.81
N GLU A 366 -94.65 -25.49 104.56
CA GLU A 366 -94.63 -25.69 106.01
C GLU A 366 -95.33 -24.55 106.76
N LEU A 367 -95.11 -23.30 106.35
CA LEU A 367 -95.78 -22.10 106.89
C LEU A 367 -97.30 -22.17 106.70
N LYS A 368 -97.77 -22.59 105.52
CA LYS A 368 -99.21 -22.80 105.26
C LYS A 368 -99.82 -23.85 106.18
N GLN A 369 -99.13 -24.98 106.39
CA GLN A 369 -99.58 -26.02 107.31
C GLN A 369 -99.61 -25.57 108.78
N GLN A 370 -98.58 -24.84 109.23
CA GLN A 370 -98.48 -24.28 110.58
C GLN A 370 -99.59 -23.24 110.84
N GLN A 371 -99.88 -22.38 109.86
CA GLN A 371 -100.96 -21.39 109.94
C GLN A 371 -102.34 -22.05 110.12
N GLN A 372 -102.58 -23.16 109.42
CA GLN A 372 -103.80 -23.94 109.57
C GLN A 372 -103.92 -24.57 110.97
N ARG A 373 -102.84 -25.18 111.47
CA ARG A 373 -102.79 -25.76 112.83
C ARG A 373 -103.03 -24.73 113.93
N LEU A 374 -102.50 -23.52 113.77
CA LEU A 374 -102.71 -22.41 114.69
C LEU A 374 -104.19 -21.99 114.73
N SER A 375 -104.84 -21.93 113.56
CA SER A 375 -106.28 -21.63 113.44
C SER A 375 -107.15 -22.68 114.14
N ASP A 376 -106.88 -23.97 113.90
CA ASP A 376 -107.64 -25.08 114.47
C ASP A 376 -107.50 -25.13 116.02
N SER A 377 -106.29 -24.89 116.52
CA SER A 377 -106.00 -24.81 117.97
C SER A 377 -106.76 -23.65 118.65
N GLN A 378 -106.84 -22.48 118.00
CA GLN A 378 -107.59 -21.33 118.51
C GLN A 378 -109.11 -21.57 118.55
N GLN A 379 -109.65 -22.31 117.59
CA GLN A 379 -111.08 -22.70 117.60
C GLN A 379 -111.39 -23.67 118.74
N ARG A 380 -110.49 -24.60 119.07
CA ARG A 380 -110.66 -25.56 120.16
C ARG A 380 -110.70 -24.89 121.54
N ILE A 381 -109.88 -23.86 121.76
CA ILE A 381 -109.87 -23.08 123.01
C ILE A 381 -111.22 -22.37 123.22
N LYS A 382 -111.80 -21.78 122.16
CA LYS A 382 -113.13 -21.14 122.22
C LYS A 382 -114.26 -22.11 122.58
N GLN A 383 -114.15 -23.37 122.15
CA GLN A 383 -115.16 -24.40 122.44
C GLN A 383 -115.13 -24.82 123.92
N LEU A 384 -113.93 -25.04 124.47
CA LEU A 384 -113.73 -25.38 125.89
C LEU A 384 -114.14 -24.24 126.84
N GLU A 385 -114.04 -22.98 126.40
CA GLU A 385 -114.55 -21.81 127.14
C GLU A 385 -116.08 -21.80 127.28
N GLY A 386 -116.81 -22.29 126.27
CA GLY A 386 -118.27 -22.40 126.32
C GLY A 386 -118.76 -23.48 127.30
N GLU A 387 -118.10 -24.63 127.31
CA GLU A 387 -118.45 -25.78 128.14
C GLU A 387 -118.22 -25.51 129.64
N THR A 388 -117.10 -24.85 129.98
CA THR A 388 -116.76 -24.51 131.37
C THR A 388 -117.77 -23.53 132.01
N ASN A 389 -118.33 -22.61 131.23
CA ASN A 389 -119.29 -21.62 131.72
C ASN A 389 -120.69 -22.21 131.97
N ASN A 390 -121.10 -23.22 131.20
CA ASN A 390 -122.42 -23.85 131.32
C ASN A 390 -122.52 -24.71 132.60
N HIS A 391 -121.47 -25.48 132.92
CA HIS A 391 -121.43 -26.28 134.15
C HIS A 391 -121.36 -25.44 135.43
N LYS A 392 -120.78 -24.23 135.38
CA LYS A 392 -120.77 -23.30 136.52
C LYS A 392 -122.18 -22.84 136.92
N GLN A 393 -123.09 -22.68 135.96
CA GLN A 393 -124.48 -22.28 136.23
C GLN A 393 -125.32 -23.41 136.84
N GLN A 394 -125.13 -24.65 136.39
CA GLN A 394 -125.85 -25.83 136.91
C GLN A 394 -125.51 -26.14 138.37
N LEU A 395 -124.27 -25.89 138.81
CA LEU A 395 -123.84 -26.08 140.21
C LEU A 395 -124.53 -25.12 141.21
N GLN A 396 -124.81 -23.88 140.80
CA GLN A 396 -125.46 -22.88 141.66
C GLN A 396 -126.95 -23.16 141.91
N GLN A 397 -127.64 -23.78 140.94
CA GLN A 397 -129.07 -24.06 141.03
C GLN A 397 -129.39 -25.23 141.98
N SER A 398 -128.51 -26.24 142.01
CA SER A 398 -128.60 -27.39 142.93
C SER A 398 -128.37 -27.02 144.40
N GLN A 399 -127.52 -26.03 144.69
CA GLN A 399 -127.24 -25.59 146.07
C GLN A 399 -128.42 -24.86 146.73
N LYS A 400 -129.31 -24.23 145.94
CA LYS A 400 -130.46 -23.47 146.44
C LYS A 400 -131.60 -24.36 146.96
N GLN A 401 -131.84 -25.51 146.32
CA GLN A 401 -132.85 -26.49 146.75
C GLN A 401 -132.48 -27.19 148.07
N ALA A 402 -131.20 -27.27 148.43
CA ALA A 402 -130.74 -27.90 149.68
C ALA A 402 -131.01 -27.05 150.94
N ALA A 403 -131.27 -25.74 150.80
CA ALA A 403 -131.46 -24.83 151.93
C ALA A 403 -132.93 -24.75 152.41
N GLU A 404 -133.91 -24.92 151.52
CA GLU A 404 -135.34 -24.79 151.84
C GLU A 404 -135.87 -25.99 152.65
N LEU A 405 -135.30 -27.18 152.44
CA LEU A 405 -135.68 -28.42 153.14
C LEU A 405 -135.13 -28.51 154.59
N ALA A 406 -134.14 -27.68 154.94
CA ALA A 406 -133.60 -27.62 156.31
C ALA A 406 -134.48 -26.81 157.28
N ALA A 407 -135.47 -26.06 156.78
CA ALA A 407 -136.35 -25.21 157.59
C ALA A 407 -137.57 -25.94 158.19
N SER A 408 -137.79 -27.22 157.88
CA SER A 408 -138.97 -27.98 158.33
C SER A 408 -139.01 -28.34 159.83
N ASN A 409 -137.95 -28.24 160.63
CA ASN A 409 -137.83 -29.22 161.73
C ASN A 409 -137.63 -28.68 163.16
N LYS A 410 -138.03 -27.43 163.47
CA LYS A 410 -137.64 -26.80 164.75
C LYS A 410 -138.70 -26.44 165.79
N SER A 411 -140.03 -26.42 165.56
CA SER A 411 -140.89 -25.74 166.56
C SER A 411 -142.35 -26.17 166.68
N LEU A 412 -142.63 -27.48 166.79
CA LEU A 412 -143.88 -28.00 167.35
C LEU A 412 -143.61 -29.16 168.33
N THR A 413 -142.92 -28.86 169.44
CA THR A 413 -142.74 -29.79 170.59
C THR A 413 -142.73 -29.10 171.97
N THR A 414 -143.60 -28.10 172.20
CA THR A 414 -144.06 -27.59 173.52
C THR A 414 -145.22 -26.62 173.20
N GLU A 415 -146.51 -26.82 173.46
CA GLU A 415 -147.23 -27.31 174.62
C GLU A 415 -148.55 -27.95 174.14
N ARG A 416 -148.74 -29.24 174.45
CA ARG A 416 -149.96 -29.99 174.12
C ARG A 416 -150.85 -30.28 175.33
N ASP A 417 -150.48 -29.96 176.57
CA ASP A 417 -151.23 -30.47 177.73
C ASP A 417 -151.92 -29.40 178.57
N SER A 418 -153.00 -28.83 178.01
CA SER A 418 -154.23 -28.39 178.72
C SER A 418 -155.15 -27.71 177.70
N ALA A 419 -156.30 -28.21 177.24
CA ALA A 419 -157.18 -29.24 177.76
C ALA A 419 -158.12 -29.77 176.65
N ARG A 420 -158.72 -30.93 176.95
CA ARG A 420 -159.70 -31.71 176.17
C ARG A 420 -160.80 -30.91 175.43
N LYS A 421 -160.96 -31.14 174.12
CA LYS A 421 -162.12 -31.83 173.48
C LYS A 421 -162.02 -31.86 171.93
N GLN A 422 -162.07 -33.07 171.37
CA GLN A 422 -162.37 -33.51 169.99
C GLN A 422 -161.42 -33.11 168.84
N VAL A 423 -160.59 -34.05 168.34
CA VAL A 423 -160.75 -35.01 167.20
C VAL A 423 -160.45 -34.39 165.83
N ALA A 424 -159.46 -34.96 165.11
CA ALA A 424 -159.51 -35.43 163.71
C ALA A 424 -158.14 -35.32 162.97
N GLU A 425 -157.78 -36.38 162.24
CA GLU A 425 -157.13 -36.36 160.91
C GLU A 425 -155.60 -36.39 160.65
N LEU A 426 -154.66 -36.27 161.58
CA LEU A 426 -153.24 -36.12 161.16
C LEU A 426 -152.29 -37.21 161.65
N THR A 427 -152.19 -38.35 160.95
CA THR A 427 -151.06 -39.29 161.15
C THR A 427 -150.53 -40.00 159.89
N GLU A 428 -150.98 -39.66 158.68
CA GLU A 428 -150.44 -40.30 157.45
C GLU A 428 -149.53 -39.39 156.60
N ALA A 429 -149.48 -38.08 156.86
CA ALA A 429 -148.65 -37.12 156.11
C ALA A 429 -147.16 -37.09 156.48
N ALA A 430 -146.73 -37.77 157.56
CA ALA A 430 -145.39 -37.62 158.12
C ALA A 430 -144.31 -38.54 157.49
N LYS A 431 -144.66 -39.51 156.64
CA LYS A 431 -143.69 -40.47 156.08
C LYS A 431 -143.07 -40.07 154.73
N ASN A 432 -143.70 -39.19 153.95
CA ASN A 432 -143.24 -38.90 152.57
C ASN A 432 -142.13 -37.83 152.47
N LEU A 433 -141.88 -37.03 153.51
CA LEU A 433 -140.92 -35.90 153.44
C LEU A 433 -139.46 -36.25 153.77
N THR A 434 -139.20 -37.44 154.31
CA THR A 434 -137.82 -37.86 154.66
C THR A 434 -137.03 -38.46 153.50
N THR A 435 -137.69 -38.97 152.46
CA THR A 435 -137.05 -39.66 151.33
C THR A 435 -136.52 -38.74 150.22
N GLU A 436 -137.08 -37.54 150.03
CA GLU A 436 -136.60 -36.59 149.01
C GLU A 436 -135.30 -35.87 149.38
N ARG A 437 -135.03 -35.66 150.68
CA ARG A 437 -133.84 -34.94 151.16
C ARG A 437 -132.52 -35.63 150.79
N ASP A 438 -132.48 -36.96 150.82
CA ASP A 438 -131.21 -37.70 150.72
C ASP A 438 -130.77 -37.95 149.26
N SER A 439 -131.68 -37.84 148.29
CA SER A 439 -131.40 -37.92 146.84
C SER A 439 -130.62 -36.70 146.32
N ALA A 440 -131.00 -35.49 146.75
CA ALA A 440 -130.42 -34.23 146.26
C ALA A 440 -128.95 -34.02 146.66
N ARG A 441 -128.47 -34.66 147.75
CA ARG A 441 -127.11 -34.46 148.26
C ARG A 441 -126.03 -35.21 147.48
N LYS A 442 -126.40 -36.25 146.72
CA LYS A 442 -125.45 -37.08 145.94
C LYS A 442 -125.09 -36.43 144.60
N GLN A 443 -126.06 -35.79 143.94
CA GLN A 443 -125.88 -35.11 142.64
C GLN A 443 -124.92 -33.90 142.69
N ALA A 444 -124.85 -33.21 143.83
CA ALA A 444 -123.98 -32.04 144.00
C ALA A 444 -122.49 -32.37 144.08
N LYS A 445 -122.11 -33.63 144.35
CA LYS A 445 -120.70 -34.02 144.51
C LYS A 445 -120.04 -34.41 143.18
N GLU A 446 -120.76 -35.08 142.29
CA GLU A 446 -120.28 -35.50 140.96
C GLU A 446 -120.02 -34.30 140.03
N LEU A 447 -120.83 -33.25 140.10
CA LEU A 447 -120.66 -32.02 139.29
C LEU A 447 -119.45 -31.15 139.71
N GLY A 448 -118.88 -31.37 140.91
CA GLY A 448 -117.70 -30.65 141.38
C GLY A 448 -116.38 -31.22 140.85
N GLU A 449 -116.35 -32.50 140.51
CA GLU A 449 -115.14 -33.19 140.04
C GLU A 449 -114.93 -32.98 138.53
N THR A 450 -116.00 -32.94 137.72
CA THR A 450 -115.94 -32.66 136.27
C THR A 450 -115.49 -31.25 135.92
N ASN A 451 -115.74 -30.26 136.79
CA ASN A 451 -115.35 -28.87 136.54
C ASN A 451 -113.84 -28.62 136.78
N LYS A 452 -113.15 -29.49 137.55
CA LYS A 452 -111.70 -29.38 137.76
C LYS A 452 -110.88 -29.91 136.58
N THR A 453 -111.35 -30.96 135.91
CA THR A 453 -110.64 -31.55 134.76
C THR A 453 -110.66 -30.65 133.52
N LEU A 454 -111.78 -29.98 133.24
CA LEU A 454 -111.89 -29.06 132.09
C LEU A 454 -111.01 -27.80 132.22
N ILE A 455 -110.75 -27.33 133.44
CA ILE A 455 -109.84 -26.20 133.68
C ILE A 455 -108.38 -26.59 133.39
N ALA A 456 -107.98 -27.84 133.70
CA ALA A 456 -106.64 -28.34 133.42
C ALA A 456 -106.39 -28.46 131.90
N GLU A 457 -107.33 -29.05 131.14
CA GLU A 457 -107.23 -29.19 129.68
C GLU A 457 -107.12 -27.84 128.95
N ARG A 458 -107.84 -26.82 129.40
CA ARG A 458 -107.76 -25.46 128.82
C ARG A 458 -106.38 -24.82 129.02
N SER A 459 -105.73 -25.05 130.16
CA SER A 459 -104.41 -24.48 130.45
C SER A 459 -103.30 -25.09 129.57
N GLU A 460 -103.42 -26.37 129.26
CA GLU A 460 -102.45 -27.11 128.45
C GLU A 460 -102.60 -26.78 126.95
N ALA A 461 -103.84 -26.62 126.46
CA ALA A 461 -104.11 -26.13 125.11
C ALA A 461 -103.51 -24.73 124.87
N ASN A 462 -103.63 -23.80 125.82
CA ASN A 462 -103.05 -22.46 125.70
C ASN A 462 -101.51 -22.47 125.61
N LYS A 463 -100.84 -23.37 126.33
CA LYS A 463 -99.38 -23.49 126.30
C LYS A 463 -98.89 -24.00 124.93
N GLN A 464 -99.61 -24.96 124.34
CA GLN A 464 -99.30 -25.48 123.00
C GLN A 464 -99.50 -24.41 121.91
N THR A 465 -100.58 -23.62 121.97
CA THR A 465 -100.82 -22.53 120.99
C THR A 465 -99.72 -21.46 121.02
N GLN A 466 -99.16 -21.14 122.19
CA GLN A 466 -98.07 -20.16 122.31
C GLN A 466 -96.77 -20.67 121.67
N GLN A 467 -96.43 -21.96 121.87
CA GLN A 467 -95.25 -22.58 121.23
C GLN A 467 -95.37 -22.63 119.69
N LEU A 468 -96.56 -22.98 119.17
CA LEU A 468 -96.83 -22.94 117.72
C LEU A 468 -96.67 -21.52 117.13
N LYS A 469 -97.06 -20.48 117.89
CA LYS A 469 -96.93 -19.08 117.46
C LYS A 469 -95.47 -18.63 117.35
N GLU A 470 -94.62 -19.06 118.28
CA GLU A 470 -93.17 -18.76 118.26
C GLU A 470 -92.46 -19.48 117.10
N GLN A 471 -92.79 -20.75 116.85
CA GLN A 471 -92.27 -21.50 115.70
C GLN A 471 -92.67 -20.87 114.36
N TYR A 472 -93.93 -20.44 114.23
CA TYR A 472 -94.41 -19.73 113.02
C TYR A 472 -93.64 -18.43 112.77
N GLN A 473 -93.33 -17.64 113.82
CA GLN A 473 -92.57 -16.39 113.66
C GLN A 473 -91.12 -16.65 113.24
N GLN A 474 -90.46 -17.68 113.79
CA GLN A 474 -89.11 -18.05 113.38
C GLN A 474 -89.05 -18.53 111.93
N GLN A 475 -89.97 -19.39 111.51
CA GLN A 475 -90.04 -19.85 110.12
C GLN A 475 -90.40 -18.71 109.16
N LYS A 476 -91.25 -17.77 109.57
CA LYS A 476 -91.56 -16.58 108.78
C LYS A 476 -90.34 -15.69 108.56
N GLN A 477 -89.50 -15.48 109.58
CA GLN A 477 -88.25 -14.74 109.45
C GLN A 477 -87.27 -15.44 108.51
N GLN A 478 -87.15 -16.77 108.59
CA GLN A 478 -86.33 -17.55 107.66
C GLN A 478 -86.83 -17.45 106.21
N PHE A 479 -88.15 -17.45 106.00
CA PHE A 479 -88.74 -17.23 104.67
C PHE A 479 -88.43 -15.83 104.10
N GLU A 480 -88.53 -14.78 104.93
CA GLU A 480 -88.19 -13.41 104.53
C GLU A 480 -86.69 -13.26 104.19
N GLN A 481 -85.80 -13.93 104.93
CA GLN A 481 -84.36 -13.98 104.63
C GLN A 481 -84.06 -14.71 103.31
N LEU A 482 -84.67 -15.87 103.08
CA LEU A 482 -84.55 -16.60 101.81
C LEU A 482 -85.11 -15.79 100.64
N GLN A 483 -86.17 -15.00 100.85
CA GLN A 483 -86.71 -14.10 99.83
C GLN A 483 -85.74 -12.97 99.47
N SER A 484 -85.06 -12.38 100.44
CA SER A 484 -84.00 -11.37 100.21
C SER A 484 -82.81 -11.98 99.46
N SER A 485 -82.33 -13.14 99.92
CA SER A 485 -81.21 -13.85 99.28
C SER A 485 -81.54 -14.29 97.85
N GLN A 486 -82.77 -14.73 97.59
CA GLN A 486 -83.23 -15.02 96.22
C GLN A 486 -83.18 -13.77 95.33
N GLN A 487 -83.58 -12.61 95.86
CA GLN A 487 -83.55 -11.36 95.11
C GLN A 487 -82.11 -10.92 94.78
N GLU A 488 -81.21 -10.99 95.76
CA GLU A 488 -79.77 -10.69 95.57
C GLU A 488 -79.14 -11.60 94.51
N LEU A 489 -79.39 -12.92 94.58
CA LEU A 489 -78.90 -13.89 93.58
C LEU A 489 -79.52 -13.66 92.19
N THR A 490 -80.75 -13.13 92.11
CA THR A 490 -81.40 -12.79 90.83
C THR A 490 -80.75 -11.55 90.22
N GLU A 491 -80.46 -10.52 91.03
CA GLU A 491 -79.74 -9.32 90.60
C GLU A 491 -78.30 -9.65 90.17
N GLU A 492 -77.62 -10.55 90.88
CA GLU A 492 -76.28 -11.04 90.51
C GLU A 492 -76.30 -11.82 89.18
N ASN A 493 -77.29 -12.70 88.96
CA ASN A 493 -77.50 -13.43 87.71
C ASN A 493 -77.74 -12.47 86.52
N GLU A 494 -78.58 -11.45 86.70
CA GLU A 494 -78.82 -10.43 85.67
C GLU A 494 -77.56 -9.62 85.34
N LEU A 495 -76.75 -9.27 86.34
CA LEU A 495 -75.48 -8.57 86.15
C LEU A 495 -74.46 -9.40 85.37
N ILE A 496 -74.31 -10.68 85.72
CA ILE A 496 -73.40 -11.60 85.00
C ILE A 496 -73.84 -11.78 83.55
N LEU A 497 -75.16 -11.88 83.28
CA LEU A 497 -75.68 -11.94 81.91
C LEU A 497 -75.36 -10.68 81.09
N LEU A 498 -75.46 -9.49 81.70
CA LEU A 498 -75.09 -8.23 81.04
C LEU A 498 -73.59 -8.16 80.73
N GLN A 499 -72.74 -8.59 81.69
CA GLN A 499 -71.29 -8.67 81.48
C GLN A 499 -70.94 -9.66 80.38
N LEU A 500 -71.57 -10.84 80.36
CA LEU A 500 -71.38 -11.85 79.33
C LEU A 500 -71.76 -11.31 77.94
N HIS A 501 -72.88 -10.59 77.84
CA HIS A 501 -73.29 -9.99 76.56
C HIS A 501 -72.30 -8.94 76.07
N SER A 502 -71.79 -8.07 76.96
CA SER A 502 -70.76 -7.08 76.61
C SER A 502 -69.45 -7.71 76.15
N VAL A 503 -69.02 -8.81 76.78
CA VAL A 503 -67.83 -9.57 76.36
C VAL A 503 -68.07 -10.24 75.00
N GLN A 504 -69.28 -10.77 74.75
CA GLN A 504 -69.64 -11.37 73.46
C GLN A 504 -69.65 -10.34 72.32
N GLU A 505 -70.24 -9.15 72.52
CA GLU A 505 -70.19 -8.06 71.54
C GLU A 505 -68.74 -7.67 71.22
N SER A 506 -67.90 -7.55 72.25
CA SER A 506 -66.47 -7.24 72.08
C SER A 506 -65.72 -8.34 71.31
N LEU A 507 -66.05 -9.61 71.54
CA LEU A 507 -65.49 -10.76 70.80
C LEU A 507 -65.92 -10.75 69.34
N GLU A 508 -67.18 -10.45 69.03
CA GLU A 508 -67.67 -10.35 67.64
C GLU A 508 -66.98 -9.22 66.88
N GLU A 509 -66.80 -8.05 67.50
CA GLU A 509 -66.07 -6.92 66.91
C GLU A 509 -64.60 -7.29 66.62
N LEU A 510 -63.91 -7.92 67.59
CA LEU A 510 -62.53 -8.36 67.42
C LEU A 510 -62.39 -9.42 66.33
N TYR A 511 -63.28 -10.41 66.29
CA TYR A 511 -63.26 -11.44 65.26
C TYR A 511 -63.38 -10.85 63.86
N LEU A 512 -64.31 -9.90 63.67
CA LEU A 512 -64.48 -9.22 62.39
C LEU A 512 -63.24 -8.39 62.03
N GLN A 513 -62.67 -7.68 63.00
CA GLN A 513 -61.46 -6.88 62.80
C GLN A 513 -60.24 -7.75 62.47
N ASN A 514 -60.12 -8.92 63.11
CA ASN A 514 -59.06 -9.88 62.86
C ASN A 514 -59.18 -10.49 61.46
N GLN A 515 -60.39 -10.90 61.05
CA GLN A 515 -60.66 -11.41 59.70
C GLN A 515 -60.31 -10.38 58.61
N GLN A 516 -60.69 -9.11 58.81
CA GLN A 516 -60.32 -8.03 57.89
C GLN A 516 -58.80 -7.83 57.81
N THR A 517 -58.13 -7.92 58.96
CA THR A 517 -56.67 -7.76 59.04
C THR A 517 -55.94 -8.92 58.35
N GLU A 518 -56.40 -10.15 58.52
CA GLU A 518 -55.86 -11.34 57.85
C GLU A 518 -56.02 -11.26 56.32
N GLN A 519 -57.18 -10.82 55.82
CA GLN A 519 -57.39 -10.59 54.39
C GLN A 519 -56.42 -9.53 53.83
N GLN A 520 -56.19 -8.44 54.58
CA GLN A 520 -55.24 -7.40 54.18
C GLN A 520 -53.79 -7.92 54.18
N LEU A 521 -53.42 -8.78 55.14
CA LEU A 521 -52.12 -9.44 55.18
C LEU A 521 -51.90 -10.36 53.97
N GLU A 522 -52.89 -11.17 53.59
CA GLU A 522 -52.82 -12.01 52.38
C GLU A 522 -52.65 -11.17 51.11
N GLN A 523 -53.44 -10.11 50.96
CA GLN A 523 -53.34 -9.20 49.82
C GLN A 523 -51.95 -8.54 49.74
N ARG A 524 -51.42 -8.06 50.87
CA ARG A 524 -50.06 -7.48 50.92
C ARG A 524 -48.99 -8.52 50.60
N GLN A 525 -49.14 -9.75 51.09
CA GLN A 525 -48.19 -10.82 50.79
C GLN A 525 -48.18 -11.17 49.29
N GLN A 526 -49.34 -11.16 48.64
CA GLN A 526 -49.43 -11.35 47.19
C GLN A 526 -48.80 -10.18 46.42
N GLN A 527 -49.01 -8.93 46.86
CA GLN A 527 -48.39 -7.74 46.27
C GLN A 527 -46.86 -7.75 46.41
N ILE A 528 -46.34 -8.14 47.58
CA ILE A 528 -44.89 -8.30 47.80
C ILE A 528 -44.33 -9.34 46.82
N LYS A 529 -44.96 -10.53 46.73
CA LYS A 529 -44.49 -11.58 45.82
C LYS A 529 -44.47 -11.14 44.35
N SER A 530 -45.50 -10.43 43.88
CA SER A 530 -45.54 -9.97 42.49
C SER A 530 -44.49 -8.90 42.18
N LEU A 531 -44.24 -7.99 43.12
CA LEU A 531 -43.20 -6.98 42.98
C LEU A 531 -41.79 -7.58 43.09
N GLU A 532 -41.56 -8.57 43.94
CA GLU A 532 -40.29 -9.30 44.02
C GLU A 532 -39.99 -10.05 42.71
N GLN A 533 -41.01 -10.66 42.08
CA GLN A 533 -40.86 -11.27 40.75
C GLN A 533 -40.52 -10.22 39.68
N LYS A 534 -41.17 -9.05 39.72
CA LYS A 534 -40.85 -7.94 38.81
C LYS A 534 -39.43 -7.42 39.03
N GLU A 535 -39.01 -7.23 40.28
CA GLU A 535 -37.65 -6.81 40.63
C GLU A 535 -36.61 -7.81 40.10
N GLN A 536 -36.85 -9.11 40.29
CA GLN A 536 -35.97 -10.15 39.76
C GLN A 536 -35.87 -10.13 38.23
N GLY A 537 -37.00 -9.97 37.53
CA GLY A 537 -37.01 -9.82 36.07
C GLY A 537 -36.21 -8.60 35.60
N LEU A 538 -36.34 -7.46 36.30
CA LEU A 538 -35.56 -6.26 36.00
C LEU A 538 -34.06 -6.47 36.26
N ILE A 539 -33.67 -7.25 37.28
CA ILE A 539 -32.26 -7.60 37.54
C ILE A 539 -31.70 -8.42 36.38
N ASP A 540 -32.44 -9.41 35.90
CA ASP A 540 -32.01 -10.27 34.81
C ASP A 540 -31.88 -9.49 33.48
N GLU A 541 -32.85 -8.63 33.16
CA GLU A 541 -32.79 -7.74 31.99
C GLU A 541 -31.62 -6.76 32.07
N ASN A 542 -31.39 -6.17 33.24
CA ASN A 542 -30.28 -5.24 33.48
C ASN A 542 -28.92 -5.93 33.32
N ARG A 543 -28.79 -7.18 33.81
CA ARG A 543 -27.59 -8.01 33.63
C ARG A 543 -27.32 -8.30 32.15
N LEU A 544 -28.33 -8.73 31.40
CA LEU A 544 -28.19 -9.00 29.97
C LEU A 544 -27.80 -7.73 29.19
N ALA A 545 -28.45 -6.59 29.47
CA ALA A 545 -28.09 -5.31 28.87
C ALA A 545 -26.65 -4.87 29.21
N ALA A 546 -26.16 -5.18 30.42
CA ALA A 546 -24.77 -4.90 30.82
C ALA A 546 -23.76 -5.79 30.08
N GLU A 547 -24.07 -7.09 29.91
CA GLU A 547 -23.25 -8.04 29.14
C GLU A 547 -23.18 -7.64 27.66
N GLU A 548 -24.31 -7.28 27.04
CA GLU A 548 -24.37 -6.78 25.67
C GLU A 548 -23.57 -5.48 25.49
N LEU A 549 -23.69 -4.54 26.43
CA LEU A 549 -22.94 -3.29 26.41
C LEU A 549 -21.43 -3.54 26.52
N TYR A 550 -21.00 -4.47 27.36
CA TYR A 550 -19.58 -4.84 27.49
C TYR A 550 -19.03 -5.42 26.18
N GLN A 551 -19.75 -6.39 25.58
CA GLN A 551 -19.35 -6.97 24.29
C GLN A 551 -19.27 -5.93 23.18
N LEU A 552 -20.24 -5.01 23.13
CA LEU A 552 -20.25 -3.94 22.14
C LEU A 552 -19.09 -2.95 22.34
N GLN A 553 -18.71 -2.65 23.59
CA GLN A 553 -17.54 -1.81 23.91
C GLN A 553 -16.20 -2.47 23.54
N GLU A 554 -16.09 -3.79 23.70
CA GLU A 554 -14.94 -4.56 23.26
C GLU A 554 -14.79 -4.49 21.72
N GLN A 555 -15.86 -4.80 20.99
CA GLN A 555 -15.91 -4.66 19.53
C GLN A 555 -15.62 -3.22 19.06
N HIS A 556 -16.13 -2.22 19.78
CA HIS A 556 -15.84 -0.81 19.49
C HIS A 556 -14.34 -0.50 19.60
N SER A 557 -13.69 -1.03 20.63
CA SER A 557 -12.27 -0.81 20.88
C SER A 557 -11.40 -1.48 19.80
N GLU A 558 -11.76 -2.69 19.37
CA GLU A 558 -11.10 -3.38 18.26
C GLU A 558 -11.27 -2.61 16.94
N LEU A 559 -12.49 -2.14 16.64
CA LEU A 559 -12.77 -1.31 15.47
C LEU A 559 -11.99 0.01 15.51
N GLN A 560 -11.81 0.60 16.69
CA GLN A 560 -11.05 1.84 16.86
C GLN A 560 -9.55 1.64 16.56
N LEU A 561 -8.98 0.52 17.00
CA LEU A 561 -7.60 0.14 16.67
C LEU A 561 -7.46 -0.10 15.16
N SER A 562 -8.34 -0.89 14.57
CA SER A 562 -8.35 -1.14 13.11
C SER A 562 -8.47 0.16 12.29
N TYR A 563 -9.36 1.06 12.70
CA TYR A 563 -9.52 2.38 12.07
C TYR A 563 -8.23 3.21 12.16
N SER A 564 -7.58 3.22 13.33
CA SER A 564 -6.30 3.92 13.54
C SER A 564 -5.22 3.37 12.62
N ASP A 565 -5.01 2.05 12.62
CA ASP A 565 -3.99 1.37 11.82
C ASP A 565 -4.18 1.65 10.32
N LYS A 566 -5.42 1.56 9.83
CA LYS A 566 -5.75 1.84 8.42
C LYS A 566 -5.56 3.30 8.05
N THR A 567 -5.86 4.22 8.97
CA THR A 567 -5.62 5.65 8.76
C THR A 567 -4.12 5.93 8.66
N THR A 568 -3.30 5.36 9.55
CA THR A 568 -1.85 5.50 9.50
C THR A 568 -1.24 4.87 8.24
N GLU A 569 -1.73 3.70 7.82
CA GLU A 569 -1.32 3.05 6.55
C GLU A 569 -1.63 3.95 5.33
N ALA A 570 -2.82 4.56 5.31
CA ALA A 570 -3.21 5.48 4.24
C ALA A 570 -2.36 6.76 4.22
N GLU A 571 -2.08 7.35 5.38
CA GLU A 571 -1.23 8.54 5.52
C GLU A 571 0.21 8.27 5.07
N GLU A 572 0.78 7.12 5.45
CA GLU A 572 2.13 6.73 5.03
C GLU A 572 2.20 6.53 3.50
N LEU A 573 1.24 5.82 2.93
CA LEU A 573 1.18 5.62 1.48
C LEU A 573 0.96 6.94 0.73
N GLN A 574 0.17 7.87 1.28
CA GLN A 574 -0.04 9.19 0.68
C GLN A 574 1.23 10.03 0.72
N TRP A 575 1.99 9.98 1.81
CA TRP A 575 3.31 10.62 1.89
C TRP A 575 4.29 10.02 0.86
N GLN A 576 4.36 8.69 0.76
CA GLN A 576 5.19 8.02 -0.25
C GLN A 576 4.76 8.37 -1.68
N LEU A 577 3.46 8.48 -1.94
CA LEU A 577 2.91 8.91 -3.24
C LEU A 577 3.38 10.33 -3.57
N GLN A 578 3.31 11.25 -2.61
CA GLN A 578 3.73 12.62 -2.80
C GLN A 578 5.22 12.73 -3.16
N GLN A 579 6.08 11.98 -2.46
CA GLN A 579 7.51 11.90 -2.80
C GLN A 579 7.72 11.38 -4.22
N ARG A 580 7.00 10.31 -4.62
CA ARG A 580 7.07 9.79 -5.99
C ARG A 580 6.58 10.77 -7.05
N ILE A 581 5.57 11.58 -6.74
CA ILE A 581 5.09 12.65 -7.64
C ILE A 581 6.20 13.68 -7.86
N GLU A 582 6.85 14.13 -6.78
CA GLU A 582 7.96 15.08 -6.84
C GLU A 582 9.14 14.54 -7.66
N GLU A 583 9.53 13.28 -7.42
CA GLU A 583 10.57 12.63 -8.22
C GLU A 583 10.18 12.50 -9.71
N ASN A 584 8.92 12.17 -10.03
CA ASN A 584 8.46 12.14 -11.43
C ASN A 584 8.45 13.52 -12.08
N GLN A 585 8.13 14.58 -11.32
CA GLN A 585 8.21 15.95 -11.82
C GLN A 585 9.66 16.33 -12.14
N GLN A 586 10.61 15.98 -11.27
CA GLN A 586 12.03 16.17 -11.52
C GLN A 586 12.46 15.42 -12.79
N LEU A 587 12.14 14.13 -12.89
CA LEU A 587 12.50 13.29 -14.04
C LEU A 587 11.88 13.80 -15.35
N ASN A 588 10.64 14.31 -15.29
CA ASN A 588 9.99 14.94 -16.43
C ASN A 588 10.66 16.27 -16.82
N SER A 589 11.12 17.07 -15.86
CA SER A 589 11.92 18.27 -16.16
C SER A 589 13.26 17.92 -16.81
N GLU A 590 13.90 16.84 -16.38
CA GLU A 590 15.12 16.32 -17.01
C GLU A 590 14.85 15.86 -18.45
N LEU A 591 13.76 15.10 -18.67
CA LEU A 591 13.35 14.69 -20.00
C LEU A 591 13.15 15.89 -20.93
N GLN A 592 12.46 16.93 -20.47
CA GLN A 592 12.26 18.16 -21.25
C GLN A 592 13.58 18.84 -21.60
N ALA A 593 14.52 18.92 -20.66
CA ALA A 593 15.85 19.50 -20.93
C ALA A 593 16.63 18.69 -21.97
N TRP A 594 16.57 17.36 -21.90
CA TRP A 594 17.20 16.48 -22.89
C TRP A 594 16.54 16.56 -24.28
N GLN A 595 15.21 16.64 -24.35
CA GLN A 595 14.48 16.85 -25.60
C GLN A 595 14.83 18.20 -26.25
N GLN A 596 14.95 19.27 -25.45
CA GLN A 596 15.42 20.57 -25.96
C GLN A 596 16.86 20.49 -26.49
N ARG A 597 17.75 19.80 -25.79
CA ARG A 597 19.13 19.57 -26.24
C ARG A 597 19.16 18.78 -27.55
N GLU A 598 18.33 17.75 -27.68
CA GLU A 598 18.19 16.97 -28.92
C GLU A 598 17.77 17.88 -30.09
N GLN A 599 16.75 18.71 -29.91
CA GLN A 599 16.30 19.67 -30.93
C GLN A 599 17.40 20.66 -31.33
N GLN A 600 18.17 21.18 -30.37
CA GLN A 600 19.29 22.08 -30.65
C GLN A 600 20.38 21.38 -31.47
N LEU A 601 20.76 20.15 -31.11
CA LEU A 601 21.75 19.37 -31.85
C LEU A 601 21.28 19.05 -33.28
N GLN A 602 20.01 18.68 -33.47
CA GLN A 602 19.44 18.46 -34.80
C GLN A 602 19.47 19.72 -35.67
N GLN A 603 19.15 20.88 -35.08
CA GLN A 603 19.23 22.17 -35.78
C GLN A 603 20.67 22.51 -36.18
N GLN A 604 21.65 22.30 -35.29
CA GLN A 604 23.06 22.51 -35.56
C GLN A 604 23.56 21.61 -36.69
N LEU A 605 23.26 20.31 -36.63
CA LEU A 605 23.63 19.36 -37.69
C LEU A 605 23.05 19.76 -39.05
N THR A 606 21.78 20.17 -39.09
CA THR A 606 21.13 20.64 -40.32
C THR A 606 21.80 21.91 -40.88
N GLN A 607 22.23 22.82 -40.01
CA GLN A 607 22.96 24.03 -40.41
C GLN A 607 24.36 23.67 -40.95
N ASN A 608 25.06 22.76 -40.27
CA ASN A 608 26.38 22.28 -40.67
C ASN A 608 26.33 21.56 -42.03
N GLU A 609 25.32 20.72 -42.28
CA GLU A 609 25.12 20.09 -43.59
C GLU A 609 24.90 21.09 -44.72
N LYS A 610 24.04 22.10 -44.49
CA LYS A 610 23.81 23.17 -45.48
C LYS A 610 25.07 23.96 -45.77
N PHE A 611 25.87 24.25 -44.74
CA PHE A 611 27.14 24.93 -44.89
C PHE A 611 28.14 24.09 -45.69
N ARG A 612 28.25 22.78 -45.38
CA ARG A 612 29.10 21.83 -46.11
C ARG A 612 28.77 21.79 -47.59
N LEU A 613 27.49 21.61 -47.95
CA LEU A 613 27.04 21.55 -49.35
C LEU A 613 27.41 22.82 -50.13
N LYS A 614 27.29 23.99 -49.49
CA LYS A 614 27.67 25.27 -50.11
C LYS A 614 29.17 25.35 -50.38
N LEU A 615 30.00 24.85 -49.44
CA LEU A 615 31.45 24.85 -49.58
C LEU A 615 31.93 23.86 -50.64
N GLU A 616 31.34 22.67 -50.70
CA GLU A 616 31.59 21.66 -51.74
C GLU A 616 31.30 22.22 -53.14
N GLN A 617 30.18 22.94 -53.30
CA GLN A 617 29.85 23.62 -54.56
C GLN A 617 30.94 24.63 -54.96
N GLN A 618 31.38 25.49 -54.03
CA GLN A 618 32.43 26.47 -54.29
C GLN A 618 33.77 25.84 -54.66
N LEU A 619 34.12 24.71 -54.03
CA LEU A 619 35.34 23.97 -54.33
C LEU A 619 35.30 23.36 -55.73
N ASN A 620 34.19 22.70 -56.09
CA ASN A 620 34.00 22.09 -57.40
C ASN A 620 34.03 23.11 -58.54
N GLU A 621 33.42 24.28 -58.35
CA GLU A 621 33.48 25.38 -59.32
C GLU A 621 34.93 25.81 -59.60
N LYS A 622 35.72 26.00 -58.54
CA LYS A 622 37.12 26.43 -58.66
C LYS A 622 38.04 25.35 -59.24
N ILE A 623 37.84 24.07 -58.91
CA ILE A 623 38.57 22.96 -59.54
C ILE A 623 38.28 22.94 -61.06
N THR A 624 37.03 23.14 -61.43
CA THR A 624 36.59 23.14 -62.83
C THR A 624 37.17 24.33 -63.62
N THR A 625 37.35 25.50 -63.00
CA THR A 625 38.00 26.65 -63.66
C THR A 625 39.51 26.44 -63.82
N LEU A 626 40.17 25.86 -62.81
CA LEU A 626 41.60 25.53 -62.87
C LEU A 626 41.90 24.46 -63.93
N GLY A 627 41.09 23.40 -64.02
CA GLY A 627 41.22 22.39 -65.07
C GLY A 627 41.12 22.97 -66.49
N ARG A 628 40.22 23.96 -66.68
CA ARG A 628 40.07 24.68 -67.97
C ARG A 628 41.30 25.55 -68.31
N LEU A 629 41.82 26.29 -67.33
CA LEU A 629 43.03 27.12 -67.50
C LEU A 629 44.26 26.27 -67.85
N HIS A 630 44.43 25.15 -67.16
CA HIS A 630 45.55 24.23 -67.42
C HIS A 630 45.49 23.62 -68.83
N GLY A 631 44.29 23.21 -69.28
CA GLY A 631 44.10 22.70 -70.65
C GLY A 631 44.41 23.74 -71.74
N ALA A 632 44.10 25.02 -71.49
CA ALA A 632 44.37 26.11 -72.44
C ALA A 632 45.86 26.41 -72.60
N ILE A 633 46.62 26.43 -71.49
CA ILE A 633 48.08 26.65 -71.50
C ILE A 633 48.80 25.51 -72.24
N HIS A 634 48.35 24.27 -72.03
CA HIS A 634 48.97 23.10 -72.69
C HIS A 634 48.79 23.14 -74.22
N LEU A 635 47.62 23.57 -74.70
CA LEU A 635 47.33 23.73 -76.13
C LEU A 635 48.17 24.84 -76.79
N GLN A 636 48.41 25.94 -76.08
CA GLN A 636 49.17 27.08 -76.59
C GLN A 636 50.66 26.76 -76.72
N THR A 637 51.18 25.93 -75.82
CA THR A 637 52.59 25.49 -75.81
C THR A 637 52.90 24.51 -76.95
N GLN A 638 51.94 23.63 -77.28
CA GLN A 638 52.08 22.69 -78.41
C GLN A 638 52.10 23.39 -79.78
N GLN A 639 51.51 24.58 -79.90
CA GLN A 639 51.48 25.34 -81.16
C GLN A 639 52.79 26.11 -81.44
N GLN A 640 53.64 26.35 -80.44
CA GLN A 640 54.88 27.12 -80.62
C GLN A 640 56.11 26.27 -80.98
N GLN A 641 56.12 24.95 -80.70
CA GLN A 641 57.26 24.07 -80.98
C GLN A 641 57.11 23.19 -82.25
N GLY A 642 56.05 23.39 -83.04
CA GLY A 642 55.72 22.54 -84.20
C GLY A 642 55.92 23.17 -85.59
N ARG A 643 56.89 24.07 -85.80
CA ARG A 643 57.23 24.58 -87.16
C ARG A 643 58.42 23.84 -87.76
N GLY A 644 58.16 22.62 -88.22
CA GLY A 644 59.05 21.86 -89.09
C GLY A 644 58.64 20.39 -89.15
N LEU A 645 58.26 19.91 -90.35
CA LEU A 645 58.16 18.49 -90.74
C LEU A 645 56.92 17.62 -90.44
N VAL A 646 55.78 18.10 -89.92
CA VAL A 646 54.57 17.23 -89.72
C VAL A 646 53.36 17.61 -90.61
N ALA A 647 53.58 17.94 -91.87
CA ALA A 647 52.50 18.27 -92.82
C ALA A 647 52.07 17.11 -93.74
N LYS A 648 52.53 15.86 -93.54
CA LYS A 648 52.18 14.73 -94.46
C LYS A 648 51.80 13.37 -93.83
N LEU A 649 51.63 13.23 -92.51
CA LEU A 649 51.37 11.92 -91.87
C LEU A 649 50.00 11.72 -91.18
N ASN A 650 49.04 12.64 -91.32
CA ASN A 650 47.82 12.63 -90.49
C ASN A 650 46.52 11.94 -91.01
N PRO A 651 46.37 11.44 -92.26
CA PRO A 651 45.16 10.69 -92.64
C PRO A 651 45.24 9.17 -92.34
N LEU A 652 46.44 8.56 -92.39
CA LEU A 652 46.62 7.10 -92.20
C LEU A 652 46.52 6.65 -90.74
N GLN A 653 46.94 7.48 -89.78
CA GLN A 653 46.85 7.18 -88.35
C GLN A 653 45.39 7.24 -87.85
N LYS A 654 44.60 8.19 -88.35
CA LYS A 654 43.15 8.31 -88.05
C LYS A 654 42.37 7.09 -88.59
N GLN A 655 42.76 6.58 -89.75
CA GLN A 655 42.15 5.40 -90.36
C GLN A 655 42.54 4.09 -89.63
N LYS A 656 43.81 3.94 -89.21
CA LYS A 656 44.26 2.81 -88.37
C LYS A 656 43.55 2.80 -87.01
N ARG A 657 43.43 3.94 -86.33
CA ARG A 657 42.72 4.06 -85.05
C ARG A 657 41.23 3.75 -85.17
N LYS A 658 40.57 4.21 -86.24
CA LYS A 658 39.15 3.87 -86.52
C LYS A 658 38.96 2.37 -86.77
N LYS A 659 39.91 1.71 -87.43
CA LYS A 659 39.88 0.26 -87.66
C LYS A 659 40.14 -0.54 -86.37
N ALA A 660 41.04 -0.08 -85.51
CA ALA A 660 41.32 -0.70 -84.21
C ALA A 660 40.12 -0.60 -83.25
N LEU A 661 39.49 0.59 -83.16
CA LEU A 661 38.30 0.81 -82.34
C LEU A 661 37.12 -0.05 -82.79
N LYS A 662 36.91 -0.20 -84.10
CA LYS A 662 35.88 -1.12 -84.62
C LYS A 662 36.16 -2.58 -84.27
N LYS A 663 37.43 -3.01 -84.31
CA LYS A 663 37.81 -4.37 -83.91
C LYS A 663 37.56 -4.61 -82.42
N MET A 664 37.94 -3.68 -81.56
CA MET A 664 37.73 -3.77 -80.11
C MET A 664 36.24 -3.72 -79.73
N ALA A 665 35.45 -2.88 -80.40
CA ALA A 665 34.00 -2.84 -80.20
C ALA A 665 33.33 -4.16 -80.63
N GLU A 666 33.83 -4.78 -81.71
CA GLU A 666 33.37 -6.11 -82.14
C GLU A 666 33.76 -7.21 -81.13
N THR A 667 34.96 -7.14 -80.53
CA THR A 667 35.36 -8.05 -79.44
C THR A 667 34.44 -7.95 -78.23
N ILE A 668 34.02 -6.74 -77.84
CA ILE A 668 33.03 -6.53 -76.77
C ILE A 668 31.68 -7.14 -77.18
N ARG A 669 31.22 -6.85 -78.40
CA ARG A 669 29.92 -7.33 -78.91
C ARG A 669 29.81 -8.85 -78.96
N GLN A 670 30.91 -9.54 -79.25
CA GLN A 670 30.94 -11.01 -79.30
C GLN A 670 31.16 -11.66 -77.94
N SER A 671 31.36 -10.88 -76.88
CA SER A 671 31.53 -11.40 -75.53
C SER A 671 30.18 -11.70 -74.87
N GLU A 672 30.10 -12.79 -74.11
CA GLU A 672 28.91 -13.13 -73.29
C GLU A 672 28.68 -12.16 -72.12
N LEU A 673 29.63 -11.23 -71.90
CA LEU A 673 29.63 -10.25 -70.82
C LEU A 673 29.16 -8.86 -71.27
N PHE A 674 28.74 -8.72 -72.52
CA PHE A 674 28.07 -7.52 -73.04
C PHE A 674 26.68 -7.88 -73.58
N ASP A 675 25.64 -7.26 -73.03
CA ASP A 675 24.26 -7.44 -73.50
C ASP A 675 23.76 -6.12 -74.09
N GLU A 676 23.65 -6.08 -75.42
CA GLU A 676 23.25 -4.85 -76.13
C GLU A 676 21.84 -4.39 -75.75
N ALA A 677 20.89 -5.32 -75.60
CA ALA A 677 19.50 -5.00 -75.28
C ALA A 677 19.38 -4.48 -73.85
N TRP A 678 20.08 -5.11 -72.91
CA TRP A 678 20.14 -4.67 -71.52
C TRP A 678 20.84 -3.32 -71.37
N TYR A 679 21.96 -3.11 -72.09
CA TYR A 679 22.73 -1.88 -72.05
C TYR A 679 21.91 -0.69 -72.54
N ARG A 680 21.17 -0.84 -73.64
CA ARG A 680 20.28 0.23 -74.13
C ARG A 680 19.13 0.52 -73.17
N ALA A 681 18.55 -0.51 -72.55
CA ALA A 681 17.45 -0.34 -71.59
C ALA A 681 17.88 0.44 -70.33
N HIS A 682 19.13 0.26 -69.87
CA HIS A 682 19.67 0.95 -68.69
C HIS A 682 20.34 2.29 -68.99
N ASN A 683 20.55 2.62 -70.27
CA ASN A 683 21.21 3.85 -70.72
C ASN A 683 20.35 4.55 -71.80
N PRO A 684 19.25 5.21 -71.40
CA PRO A 684 18.30 5.81 -72.34
C PRO A 684 18.91 6.92 -73.21
N ASP A 685 19.93 7.61 -72.71
CA ASP A 685 20.71 8.60 -73.46
C ASP A 685 21.43 8.00 -74.68
N VAL A 686 21.91 6.76 -74.55
CA VAL A 686 22.54 6.01 -75.66
C VAL A 686 21.49 5.49 -76.64
N ALA A 687 20.31 5.12 -76.14
CA ALA A 687 19.19 4.64 -76.96
C ALA A 687 18.57 5.76 -77.80
N GLU A 688 18.33 6.94 -77.22
CA GLU A 688 17.74 8.10 -77.91
C GLU A 688 18.68 8.69 -78.97
N ALA A 689 20.00 8.64 -78.74
CA ALA A 689 21.01 9.17 -79.65
C ALA A 689 21.37 8.21 -80.81
N ASP A 690 20.77 7.01 -80.85
CA ASP A 690 21.05 5.93 -81.83
C ASP A 690 22.56 5.62 -81.97
N ILE A 691 23.28 5.65 -80.84
CA ILE A 691 24.72 5.36 -80.79
C ILE A 691 24.93 3.85 -80.66
N ASP A 692 25.95 3.31 -81.32
CA ASP A 692 26.39 1.91 -81.17
C ASP A 692 26.81 1.62 -79.70
N PRO A 693 26.09 0.75 -78.95
CA PRO A 693 26.29 0.55 -77.52
C PRO A 693 27.65 -0.05 -77.17
N ALA A 694 28.16 -0.97 -77.98
CA ALA A 694 29.46 -1.59 -77.74
C ALA A 694 30.59 -0.57 -77.96
N LEU A 695 30.43 0.29 -78.97
CA LEU A 695 31.37 1.39 -79.21
C LEU A 695 31.27 2.47 -78.13
N HIS A 696 30.05 2.78 -77.68
CA HIS A 696 29.81 3.73 -76.59
C HIS A 696 30.44 3.25 -75.29
N PHE A 697 30.22 1.98 -74.92
CA PHE A 697 30.80 1.39 -73.72
C PHE A 697 32.34 1.39 -73.79
N LEU A 698 32.91 1.05 -74.95
CA LEU A 698 34.36 1.07 -75.18
C LEU A 698 34.97 2.45 -74.95
N GLN A 699 34.29 3.51 -75.43
CA GLN A 699 34.85 4.87 -75.48
C GLN A 699 34.52 5.73 -74.26
N PHE A 700 33.34 5.54 -73.67
CA PHE A 700 32.80 6.42 -72.62
C PHE A 700 32.22 5.61 -71.46
N GLY A 701 31.39 4.60 -71.75
CA GLY A 701 30.61 3.91 -70.72
C GLY A 701 31.45 3.26 -69.61
N ALA A 702 32.61 2.68 -69.93
CA ALA A 702 33.52 2.15 -68.91
C ALA A 702 34.11 3.22 -67.98
N GLY A 703 34.46 4.39 -68.52
CA GLY A 703 34.98 5.52 -67.72
C GLY A 703 33.90 6.19 -66.87
N GLU A 704 32.64 6.08 -67.28
CA GLU A 704 31.46 6.51 -66.52
C GLU A 704 30.95 5.43 -65.54
N LEU A 705 31.70 4.33 -65.37
CA LEU A 705 31.34 3.19 -64.50
C LEU A 705 30.00 2.53 -64.86
N ARG A 706 29.53 2.64 -66.11
CA ARG A 706 28.33 1.94 -66.59
C ARG A 706 28.63 0.45 -66.70
N ASN A 707 27.62 -0.39 -66.47
CA ASN A 707 27.79 -1.85 -66.58
C ASN A 707 27.50 -2.31 -68.01
N PRO A 708 28.32 -3.18 -68.61
CA PRO A 708 28.11 -3.71 -69.96
C PRO A 708 27.01 -4.79 -70.03
N SER A 709 26.72 -5.46 -68.91
CA SER A 709 25.67 -6.49 -68.78
C SER A 709 25.33 -6.72 -67.30
N PRO A 710 24.28 -7.50 -66.98
CA PRO A 710 24.00 -7.93 -65.61
C PRO A 710 25.12 -8.77 -64.98
N HIS A 711 25.99 -9.37 -65.79
CA HIS A 711 27.01 -10.34 -65.36
C HIS A 711 28.39 -9.72 -65.14
N PHE A 712 28.53 -8.40 -65.34
CA PHE A 712 29.80 -7.70 -65.17
C PHE A 712 29.58 -6.32 -64.53
N ASP A 713 30.00 -6.17 -63.28
CA ASP A 713 30.02 -4.90 -62.55
C ASP A 713 31.36 -4.17 -62.77
N THR A 714 31.30 -3.09 -63.55
CA THR A 714 32.45 -2.26 -63.95
C THR A 714 33.11 -1.59 -62.75
N ALA A 715 32.33 -1.09 -61.79
CA ALA A 715 32.84 -0.41 -60.60
C ALA A 715 33.49 -1.42 -59.63
N TYR A 716 32.88 -2.61 -59.47
CA TYR A 716 33.47 -3.69 -58.69
C TYR A 716 34.83 -4.12 -59.27
N TYR A 717 34.89 -4.36 -60.58
CA TYR A 717 36.10 -4.85 -61.22
C TYR A 717 37.27 -3.85 -61.12
N LEU A 718 37.00 -2.56 -61.29
CA LEU A 718 38.03 -1.51 -61.14
C LEU A 718 38.47 -1.30 -59.68
N ASN A 719 37.55 -1.44 -58.71
CA ASN A 719 37.89 -1.35 -57.29
C ASN A 719 38.74 -2.54 -56.80
N GLN A 720 38.49 -3.74 -57.33
CA GLN A 720 39.26 -4.94 -56.96
C GLN A 720 40.58 -5.06 -57.71
N HIS A 721 40.70 -4.42 -58.86
CA HIS A 721 41.89 -4.45 -59.72
C HIS A 721 42.39 -3.03 -59.98
N THR A 722 42.97 -2.43 -58.93
CA THR A 722 43.47 -1.04 -58.94
C THR A 722 44.59 -0.82 -59.95
N ASP A 723 45.29 -1.89 -60.37
CA ASP A 723 46.25 -1.88 -61.47
C ASP A 723 45.60 -1.53 -62.80
N VAL A 724 44.43 -2.11 -63.08
CA VAL A 724 43.64 -1.82 -64.29
C VAL A 724 43.06 -0.40 -64.25
N ALA A 725 42.60 0.03 -63.07
CA ALA A 725 42.11 1.40 -62.85
C ALA A 725 43.22 2.44 -63.06
N ALA A 726 44.43 2.18 -62.56
CA ALA A 726 45.60 3.06 -62.72
C ALA A 726 46.05 3.17 -64.18
N MET A 727 45.91 2.09 -64.97
CA MET A 727 46.26 2.10 -66.40
C MET A 727 45.18 2.71 -67.30
N GLY A 728 43.98 2.99 -66.78
CA GLY A 728 42.85 3.55 -67.55
C GLY A 728 42.39 2.64 -68.70
N ILE A 729 42.69 1.33 -68.63
CA ILE A 729 42.31 0.36 -69.65
C ILE A 729 40.83 0.02 -69.46
N ASN A 730 40.08 -0.13 -70.56
CA ASN A 730 38.69 -0.56 -70.49
C ASN A 730 38.59 -1.92 -69.76
N PRO A 731 37.85 -2.01 -68.64
CA PRO A 731 37.89 -3.15 -67.73
C PRO A 731 37.38 -4.44 -68.37
N LEU A 732 36.38 -4.36 -69.26
CA LEU A 732 35.88 -5.52 -69.98
C LEU A 732 36.89 -6.03 -71.02
N ILE A 733 37.56 -5.12 -71.74
CA ILE A 733 38.63 -5.49 -72.66
C ILE A 733 39.82 -6.12 -71.93
N HIS A 734 40.20 -5.59 -70.77
CA HIS A 734 41.23 -6.19 -69.94
C HIS A 734 40.84 -7.60 -69.50
N TYR A 735 39.60 -7.77 -69.02
CA TYR A 735 39.11 -9.07 -68.58
C TYR A 735 39.12 -10.11 -69.72
N LEU A 736 38.64 -9.73 -70.91
CA LEU A 736 38.60 -10.62 -72.07
C LEU A 736 39.99 -10.99 -72.61
N ASN A 737 40.97 -10.10 -72.53
CA ASN A 737 42.31 -10.34 -73.08
C ASN A 737 43.26 -11.01 -72.08
N PHE A 738 43.15 -10.70 -70.79
CA PHE A 738 44.10 -11.11 -69.75
C PHE A 738 43.39 -11.67 -68.51
N GLY A 739 42.38 -10.97 -67.99
CA GLY A 739 41.76 -11.28 -66.70
C GLY A 739 41.15 -12.69 -66.60
N GLN A 740 40.60 -13.24 -67.68
CA GLN A 740 40.06 -14.60 -67.69
C GLN A 740 41.16 -15.67 -67.56
N GLN A 741 42.33 -15.46 -68.16
CA GLN A 741 43.47 -16.39 -68.06
C GLN A 741 44.21 -16.25 -66.72
N GLU A 742 44.21 -15.04 -66.17
CA GLU A 742 44.78 -14.73 -64.85
C GLU A 742 43.86 -15.15 -63.68
N GLY A 743 42.65 -15.64 -63.96
CA GLY A 743 41.69 -16.07 -62.94
C GLY A 743 41.09 -14.93 -62.10
N ARG A 744 41.04 -13.71 -62.65
CA ARG A 744 40.49 -12.54 -61.95
C ARG A 744 38.97 -12.67 -61.75
N ALA A 745 38.47 -12.24 -60.60
CA ALA A 745 37.06 -12.39 -60.25
C ALA A 745 36.19 -11.28 -60.87
N ILE A 746 35.02 -11.65 -61.39
CA ILE A 746 33.96 -10.73 -61.84
C ILE A 746 32.73 -10.90 -60.95
N ALA A 747 31.95 -9.83 -60.80
CA ALA A 747 30.69 -9.83 -60.03
C ALA A 747 29.51 -9.50 -60.93
N ALA A 748 28.35 -10.13 -60.63
CA ALA A 748 27.09 -9.77 -61.24
C ALA A 748 26.48 -8.54 -60.53
N VAL A 749 25.86 -7.66 -61.31
CA VAL A 749 25.21 -6.43 -60.83
C VAL A 749 24.08 -6.82 -59.86
N GLY A 750 24.20 -6.46 -58.58
CA GLY A 750 23.22 -6.78 -57.53
C GLY A 750 23.57 -7.93 -56.58
N SER A 751 24.71 -8.61 -56.76
CA SER A 751 25.16 -9.71 -55.89
C SER A 751 25.69 -9.29 -54.49
N ARG A 752 25.44 -8.05 -54.06
CA ARG A 752 26.05 -7.42 -52.86
C ARG A 752 25.20 -7.45 -51.58
N GLU A 753 24.02 -8.05 -51.59
CA GLU A 753 23.12 -8.08 -50.41
C GLU A 753 23.45 -9.13 -49.34
N ALA A 754 24.66 -9.74 -49.34
CA ALA A 754 25.00 -10.82 -48.40
C ALA A 754 26.31 -10.64 -47.60
N LEU A 755 26.90 -9.44 -47.54
CA LEU A 755 28.20 -9.22 -46.85
C LEU A 755 28.27 -8.01 -45.89
N ASP A 756 27.14 -7.51 -45.38
CA ASP A 756 27.11 -6.49 -44.31
C ASP A 756 26.28 -6.99 -43.10
N ALA A 757 26.79 -8.03 -42.43
CA ALA A 757 26.36 -8.46 -41.10
C ALA A 757 27.56 -8.90 -40.25
N VAL A 758 28.44 -7.94 -39.95
CA VAL A 758 29.37 -7.88 -38.79
C VAL A 758 29.51 -6.41 -38.45
#